data_AF-A0A6A9K9R6-F1
#
_entry.id   AF-A0A6A9K9R6-F1
#
_cell.length_a   1.000
_cell.length_b   1.000
_cell.length_c   1.000
_cell.angle_alpha   90.00
_cell.angle_beta   90.00
_cell.angle_gamma   90.00
#
_symmetry.space_group_name_H-M   'P 1'
#
loop_
_entity.id
_entity.type
_entity.pdbx_description
1 polymer ?
#
loop_
_entity_poly.entity_id
_entity_poly.type
_entity_poly.pdbx_seq_one_letter_code
_entity_poly.pdbx_strand_id
1 'polypeptide(L)'
;MSDLPSPKKHKTSNWSAIWVLPLVALAIGAWLAWRAFDQAGVDIQVRFESGDGIQANKTEVLYKGISVGKVTDLHVSKDIKGVVATIEIKKEAQEYLSKDTRFWLVKPRVSLAGVTGLETLVSGVYIAVDPVKGEKEERYFTALKEPPPLSDKLPGLHLTLKADRLGSLEQGSPVFYRQIQVGQVKSFQLGDDQRTIEIKVHIEPAYADLVRKHTRFWNASGISISGGLSGFKVHSESLLTLVAGGIAFSTPENRTDSPPTDPSKPFRLYDDYDAAQAGLRVKLKMNDVSGIDPGRTPVMFNGVQVGLVKSIDMGKDYSSATADLAMDPRVEDMLLEGTEFWTVKPSISLAGITGLEALVKGNYIDVRFAKSGAPSREFTIRPKAPPLNTDAPGLHLVLTSDKLGSIDIGAPILYRQVRVGSVQSYQLSRDRQRVVVGVHIEPEYAHLVNTSTRFWNSSGITLTGNLSGVQVKSESLQTLITGGISFDTLDPKAPTVTKVRRFTLFDSEEAAMARGVEIQLSIDNADGLREGTPIRFKGLDIGKIESVELNPDLSGVLMKARLTSAGERVARSGTRFWVVRPALGLLRTENLGTLVSGPYIEALPSSTPGERQARFQTLAEAPNLLGRENGLRLTLSAPRKGSIKPGNLVTYRQIPVGKVVDLALGEQADRVLIGILIEPRYVPLVRTGSRFWNASGFGVDASLFKGLSLRTESMEALMEGGIAFATPNNAQMGEPAKPGQTFALFDSANDEWLEWAPKIPLKETARR
;
A
#
# COMPACT_ATOMS: atom_id res chain seq x y z
N MET A 1 -91.33 16.94 -144.79
CA MET A 1 -91.59 16.67 -143.37
C MET A 1 -90.44 15.83 -142.86
N SER A 2 -89.80 16.36 -141.80
CA SER A 2 -88.94 15.80 -140.74
C SER A 2 -88.43 14.35 -140.82
N ASP A 3 -87.14 14.12 -140.55
CA ASP A 3 -86.76 13.36 -139.33
C ASP A 3 -85.25 13.34 -138.97
N LEU A 4 -85.02 13.69 -137.69
CA LEU A 4 -84.06 13.20 -136.68
C LEU A 4 -82.54 13.52 -136.74
N PRO A 5 -81.99 14.17 -135.68
CA PRO A 5 -80.55 14.29 -135.45
C PRO A 5 -79.98 13.11 -134.62
N SER A 6 -78.79 12.65 -135.02
CA SER A 6 -78.02 11.56 -134.41
C SER A 6 -77.35 11.95 -133.06
N PRO A 7 -77.31 11.06 -132.05
CA PRO A 7 -76.76 11.35 -130.72
C PRO A 7 -75.22 11.24 -130.62
N LYS A 8 -74.60 12.20 -129.92
CA LYS A 8 -73.18 12.17 -129.52
C LYS A 8 -72.99 11.41 -128.20
N LYS A 9 -72.10 10.41 -128.18
CA LYS A 9 -71.68 9.67 -126.99
C LYS A 9 -70.50 10.35 -126.29
N HIS A 10 -70.62 10.63 -125.00
CA HIS A 10 -69.49 10.99 -124.12
C HIS A 10 -68.98 9.73 -123.38
N LYS A 11 -67.66 9.50 -123.38
CA LYS A 11 -67.00 8.46 -122.58
C LYS A 11 -66.91 8.92 -121.12
N THR A 12 -67.52 8.18 -120.20
CA THR A 12 -67.37 8.39 -118.75
C THR A 12 -66.20 7.57 -118.20
N SER A 13 -65.43 8.18 -117.29
CA SER A 13 -64.31 7.56 -116.58
C SER A 13 -64.79 6.44 -115.65
N ASN A 14 -64.14 5.28 -115.67
CA ASN A 14 -64.58 4.04 -115.02
C ASN A 14 -64.22 3.93 -113.53
N TRP A 15 -64.09 5.03 -112.79
CA TRP A 15 -63.89 4.98 -111.34
C TRP A 15 -65.07 5.62 -110.62
N SER A 16 -66.05 4.78 -110.30
CA SER A 16 -67.25 5.17 -109.56
C SER A 16 -66.90 5.55 -108.12
N ALA A 17 -67.43 6.68 -107.64
CA ALA A 17 -67.27 7.18 -106.27
C ALA A 17 -67.69 6.16 -105.18
N ILE A 18 -68.39 5.08 -105.55
CA ILE A 18 -68.78 3.96 -104.70
C ILE A 18 -67.55 3.22 -104.11
N TRP A 19 -66.40 3.22 -104.79
CA TRP A 19 -65.17 2.57 -104.30
C TRP A 19 -64.37 3.39 -103.26
N VAL A 20 -64.77 4.63 -102.98
CA VAL A 20 -64.11 5.46 -101.95
C VAL A 20 -64.42 4.94 -100.54
N LEU A 21 -65.66 4.50 -100.30
CA LEU A 21 -66.11 4.05 -98.97
C LEU A 21 -65.35 2.79 -98.48
N PRO A 22 -65.16 1.72 -99.29
CA PRO A 22 -64.36 0.56 -98.90
C PRO A 22 -62.89 0.89 -98.64
N LEU A 23 -62.30 1.79 -99.43
CA LEU A 23 -60.89 2.21 -99.28
C LEU A 23 -60.67 3.00 -97.98
N VAL A 24 -61.60 3.87 -97.62
CA VAL A 24 -61.58 4.60 -96.33
C VAL A 24 -61.76 3.62 -95.16
N ALA A 25 -62.69 2.65 -95.27
CA ALA A 25 -62.87 1.63 -94.24
C ALA A 25 -61.59 0.76 -94.07
N LEU A 26 -60.92 0.40 -95.16
CA LEU A 26 -59.66 -0.34 -95.14
C LEU A 26 -58.53 0.50 -94.50
N ALA A 27 -58.44 1.79 -94.81
CA ALA A 27 -57.46 2.69 -94.20
C ALA A 27 -57.69 2.86 -92.69
N ILE A 28 -58.94 3.00 -92.25
CA ILE A 28 -59.30 3.04 -90.82
C ILE A 28 -58.98 1.70 -90.16
N GLY A 29 -59.31 0.57 -90.80
CA GLY A 29 -58.99 -0.76 -90.30
C GLY A 29 -57.48 -0.99 -90.16
N ALA A 30 -56.70 -0.59 -91.16
CA ALA A 30 -55.24 -0.64 -91.13
C ALA A 30 -54.65 0.28 -90.04
N TRP A 31 -55.21 1.48 -89.86
CA TRP A 31 -54.79 2.39 -88.80
C TRP A 31 -55.13 1.86 -87.39
N LEU A 32 -56.33 1.30 -87.20
CA LEU A 32 -56.73 0.66 -85.95
C LEU A 32 -55.87 -0.58 -85.66
N ALA A 33 -55.57 -1.39 -86.66
CA ALA A 33 -54.70 -2.56 -86.52
C ALA A 33 -53.26 -2.14 -86.17
N TRP A 34 -52.71 -1.13 -86.84
CA TRP A 34 -51.38 -0.60 -86.51
C TRP A 34 -51.35 0.02 -85.11
N ARG A 35 -52.39 0.78 -84.74
CA ARG A 35 -52.52 1.35 -83.39
C ARG A 35 -52.66 0.26 -82.33
N ALA A 36 -53.43 -0.79 -82.59
CA ALA A 36 -53.57 -1.94 -81.69
C ALA A 36 -52.24 -2.68 -81.52
N PHE A 37 -51.46 -2.83 -82.59
CA PHE A 37 -50.14 -3.46 -82.54
C PHE A 37 -49.09 -2.57 -81.85
N ASP A 38 -49.12 -1.26 -82.08
CA ASP A 38 -48.18 -0.33 -81.45
C ASP A 38 -48.49 -0.08 -79.96
N GLN A 39 -49.75 -0.23 -79.54
CA GLN A 39 -50.19 -0.05 -78.15
C GLN A 39 -50.28 -1.36 -77.35
N ALA A 40 -50.04 -2.52 -77.99
CA ALA A 40 -50.06 -3.81 -77.30
C ALA A 40 -48.97 -3.88 -76.23
N GLY A 41 -49.35 -4.40 -75.06
CA GLY A 41 -48.40 -4.77 -74.02
C GLY A 41 -47.55 -5.97 -74.43
N VAL A 42 -46.67 -6.35 -73.52
CA VAL A 42 -45.68 -7.39 -73.70
C VAL A 42 -45.97 -8.53 -72.74
N ASP A 43 -46.25 -9.71 -73.28
CA ASP A 43 -46.54 -10.89 -72.47
C ASP A 43 -45.25 -11.53 -71.94
N ILE A 44 -45.21 -11.72 -70.63
CA ILE A 44 -44.17 -12.49 -69.92
C ILE A 44 -44.80 -13.63 -69.13
N GLN A 45 -44.03 -14.68 -68.88
CA GLN A 45 -44.42 -15.80 -68.03
C GLN A 45 -43.60 -15.78 -66.74
N VAL A 46 -44.28 -15.67 -65.60
CA VAL A 46 -43.63 -15.69 -64.28
C VAL A 46 -44.09 -16.91 -63.51
N ARG A 47 -43.14 -17.77 -63.13
CA ARG A 47 -43.39 -18.97 -62.34
C ARG A 47 -43.39 -18.65 -60.84
N PHE A 48 -44.45 -19.03 -60.14
CA PHE A 48 -44.61 -18.93 -58.69
C PHE A 48 -44.73 -20.32 -58.05
N GLU A 49 -44.33 -20.46 -56.78
CA GLU A 49 -44.50 -21.73 -56.03
C GLU A 49 -45.97 -22.00 -55.67
N SER A 50 -46.78 -20.95 -55.45
CA SER A 50 -48.22 -21.03 -55.21
C SER A 50 -48.96 -19.94 -55.99
N GLY A 51 -50.19 -20.24 -56.42
CA GLY A 51 -51.11 -19.28 -57.04
C GLY A 51 -52.07 -18.60 -56.07
N ASP A 52 -51.91 -18.80 -54.76
CA ASP A 52 -52.83 -18.27 -53.75
C ASP A 52 -53.03 -16.76 -53.88
N GLY A 53 -54.28 -16.37 -54.16
CA GLY A 53 -54.71 -14.98 -54.33
C GLY A 53 -54.46 -14.38 -55.71
N ILE A 54 -53.65 -15.00 -56.57
CA ILE A 54 -53.41 -14.51 -57.94
C ILE A 54 -54.66 -14.77 -58.79
N GLN A 55 -55.22 -13.72 -59.39
CA GLN A 55 -56.41 -13.80 -60.24
C GLN A 55 -56.14 -13.15 -61.59
N ALA A 56 -56.40 -13.90 -62.66
CA ALA A 56 -56.38 -13.39 -64.02
C ALA A 56 -57.33 -12.19 -64.14
N ASN A 57 -56.88 -11.16 -64.86
CA ASN A 57 -57.58 -9.89 -65.07
C ASN A 57 -57.91 -9.11 -63.79
N LYS A 58 -57.26 -9.40 -62.65
CA LYS A 58 -57.38 -8.58 -61.43
C LYS A 58 -56.05 -8.29 -60.75
N THR A 59 -55.14 -9.26 -60.68
CA THR A 59 -53.83 -9.06 -60.05
C THR A 59 -52.96 -8.16 -60.90
N GLU A 60 -52.55 -7.03 -60.34
CA GLU A 60 -51.66 -6.07 -60.99
C GLU A 60 -50.19 -6.35 -60.67
N VAL A 61 -49.32 -5.90 -61.56
CA VAL A 61 -47.88 -5.82 -61.33
C VAL A 61 -47.52 -4.39 -60.98
N LEU A 62 -46.98 -4.19 -59.78
CA LEU A 62 -46.66 -2.88 -59.24
C LEU A 62 -45.15 -2.68 -59.13
N TYR A 63 -44.67 -1.53 -59.59
CA TYR A 63 -43.33 -1.02 -59.28
C TYR A 63 -43.46 0.25 -58.46
N LYS A 64 -42.94 0.26 -57.22
CA LYS A 64 -43.04 1.41 -56.29
C LYS A 64 -44.47 1.96 -56.16
N GLY A 65 -45.46 1.07 -56.14
CA GLY A 65 -46.88 1.41 -56.04
C GLY A 65 -47.57 1.83 -57.35
N ILE A 66 -46.84 1.89 -58.48
CA ILE A 66 -47.39 2.23 -59.80
C ILE A 66 -47.64 0.96 -60.60
N SER A 67 -48.83 0.84 -61.19
CA SER A 67 -49.22 -0.29 -62.03
C SER A 67 -48.47 -0.27 -63.37
N VAL A 68 -47.65 -1.30 -63.58
CA VAL A 68 -46.79 -1.48 -64.77
C VAL A 68 -47.20 -2.70 -65.61
N GLY A 69 -48.16 -3.49 -65.15
CA GLY A 69 -48.69 -4.63 -65.88
C GLY A 69 -49.81 -5.34 -65.14
N LYS A 70 -50.34 -6.41 -65.73
CA LYS A 70 -51.48 -7.14 -65.19
C LYS A 70 -51.43 -8.62 -65.57
N VAL A 71 -51.86 -9.49 -64.67
CA VAL A 71 -51.98 -10.93 -64.96
C VAL A 71 -53.14 -11.14 -65.94
N THR A 72 -52.88 -11.74 -67.09
CA THR A 72 -53.88 -12.04 -68.12
C THR A 72 -54.36 -13.50 -68.08
N ASP A 73 -53.48 -14.42 -67.71
CA ASP A 73 -53.79 -15.86 -67.59
C ASP A 73 -52.99 -16.52 -66.44
N LEU A 74 -53.51 -17.62 -65.91
CA LEU A 74 -52.87 -18.39 -64.82
C LEU A 74 -53.12 -19.89 -65.01
N HIS A 75 -52.04 -20.67 -65.13
CA HIS A 75 -52.13 -22.12 -65.26
C HIS A 75 -51.16 -22.85 -64.33
N VAL A 76 -51.45 -24.11 -64.02
CA VAL A 76 -50.56 -24.96 -63.24
C VAL A 76 -49.33 -25.30 -64.08
N SER A 77 -48.14 -25.19 -63.48
CA SER A 77 -46.89 -25.57 -64.13
C SER A 77 -46.87 -27.05 -64.54
N LYS A 78 -46.14 -27.40 -65.59
CA LYS A 78 -46.10 -28.78 -66.15
C LYS A 78 -45.63 -29.83 -65.14
N ASP A 79 -44.84 -29.45 -64.14
CA ASP A 79 -44.36 -30.34 -63.09
C ASP A 79 -45.26 -30.37 -61.84
N ILE A 80 -46.37 -29.61 -61.84
CA ILE A 80 -47.36 -29.52 -60.76
C ILE A 80 -46.73 -28.98 -59.45
N LYS A 81 -45.52 -28.39 -59.51
CA LYS A 81 -44.82 -27.84 -58.33
C LYS A 81 -45.05 -26.34 -58.14
N GLY A 82 -46.02 -25.76 -58.85
CA GLY A 82 -46.34 -24.33 -58.79
C GLY A 82 -47.26 -23.88 -59.91
N VAL A 83 -47.39 -22.57 -60.09
CA VAL A 83 -48.22 -21.94 -61.13
C VAL A 83 -47.39 -21.04 -62.03
N VAL A 84 -47.83 -20.86 -63.27
CA VAL A 84 -47.25 -19.92 -64.22
C VAL A 84 -48.31 -18.86 -64.53
N ALA A 85 -48.00 -17.63 -64.17
CA ALA A 85 -48.83 -16.47 -64.50
C ALA A 85 -48.33 -15.85 -65.80
N THR A 86 -49.22 -15.71 -66.78
CA THR A 86 -48.97 -14.88 -67.96
C THR A 86 -49.35 -13.45 -67.59
N ILE A 87 -48.41 -12.53 -67.78
CA ILE A 87 -48.52 -11.14 -67.37
C ILE A 87 -48.30 -10.26 -68.58
N GLU A 88 -49.27 -9.41 -68.89
CA GLU A 88 -49.12 -8.35 -69.87
C GLU A 88 -48.48 -7.13 -69.18
N ILE A 89 -47.25 -6.81 -69.56
CA ILE A 89 -46.49 -5.65 -69.09
C ILE A 89 -46.69 -4.49 -70.07
N LYS A 90 -46.87 -3.27 -69.56
CA LYS A 90 -47.00 -2.08 -70.42
C LYS A 90 -45.72 -1.89 -71.25
N LYS A 91 -45.87 -1.49 -72.52
CA LYS A 91 -44.76 -1.27 -73.47
C LYS A 91 -43.66 -0.34 -72.93
N GLU A 92 -44.01 0.65 -72.11
CA GLU A 92 -43.06 1.57 -71.46
C GLU A 92 -42.11 0.89 -70.46
N ALA A 93 -42.52 -0.24 -69.86
CA ALA A 93 -41.72 -1.00 -68.90
C ALA A 93 -40.89 -2.12 -69.58
N GLN A 94 -41.07 -2.34 -70.89
CA GLN A 94 -40.41 -3.39 -71.65
C GLN A 94 -38.88 -3.33 -71.58
N GLU A 95 -38.29 -2.12 -71.67
CA GLU A 95 -36.84 -1.91 -71.65
C GLU A 95 -36.19 -2.31 -70.31
N TYR A 96 -37.00 -2.57 -69.28
CA TYR A 96 -36.53 -2.96 -67.95
C TYR A 96 -36.83 -4.42 -67.60
N LEU A 97 -37.17 -5.25 -68.59
CA LEU A 97 -37.36 -6.70 -68.45
C LEU A 97 -36.08 -7.46 -68.83
N SER A 98 -35.01 -7.31 -68.07
CA SER A 98 -33.78 -8.09 -68.26
C SER A 98 -33.79 -9.36 -67.42
N LYS A 99 -32.83 -10.26 -67.65
CA LYS A 99 -32.59 -11.46 -66.82
C LYS A 99 -32.46 -11.19 -65.32
N ASP A 100 -32.06 -9.97 -64.93
CA ASP A 100 -31.84 -9.57 -63.54
C ASP A 100 -33.09 -8.93 -62.91
N THR A 101 -34.19 -8.82 -63.68
CA THR A 101 -35.48 -8.34 -63.20
C THR A 101 -36.14 -9.38 -62.30
N ARG A 102 -36.56 -8.93 -61.11
CA ARG A 102 -37.04 -9.81 -60.05
C ARG A 102 -38.52 -9.56 -59.79
N PHE A 103 -39.29 -10.63 -59.66
CA PHE A 103 -40.72 -10.58 -59.33
C PHE A 103 -40.96 -11.30 -58.00
N TRP A 104 -41.88 -10.81 -57.17
CA TRP A 104 -42.34 -11.53 -55.99
C TRP A 104 -43.81 -11.22 -55.71
N LEU A 105 -44.50 -12.15 -55.08
CA LEU A 105 -45.90 -11.97 -54.69
C LEU A 105 -45.97 -11.21 -53.35
N VAL A 106 -46.70 -10.09 -53.33
CA VAL A 106 -47.00 -9.35 -52.10
C VAL A 106 -48.35 -9.79 -51.58
N LYS A 107 -48.34 -10.33 -50.36
CA LYS A 107 -49.51 -10.84 -49.63
C LYS A 107 -49.50 -10.30 -48.20
N PRO A 108 -50.64 -10.22 -47.52
CA PRO A 108 -50.68 -9.71 -46.15
C PRO A 108 -49.90 -10.67 -45.26
N ARG A 109 -48.94 -10.13 -44.50
CA ARG A 109 -48.12 -10.90 -43.55
C ARG A 109 -48.37 -10.35 -42.16
N VAL A 110 -48.74 -11.26 -41.24
CA VAL A 110 -48.84 -10.98 -39.81
C VAL A 110 -47.56 -11.51 -39.17
N SER A 111 -46.77 -10.62 -38.59
CA SER A 111 -45.60 -10.95 -37.78
C SER A 111 -45.79 -10.38 -36.38
N LEU A 112 -44.97 -10.85 -35.43
CA LEU A 112 -44.89 -10.25 -34.10
C LEU A 112 -44.44 -8.78 -34.19
N ALA A 113 -43.55 -8.47 -35.14
CA ALA A 113 -43.01 -7.12 -35.40
C ALA A 113 -44.00 -6.14 -36.03
N GLY A 114 -45.15 -6.61 -36.52
CA GLY A 114 -46.17 -5.78 -37.18
C GLY A 114 -46.87 -6.48 -38.34
N VAL A 115 -47.82 -5.78 -38.95
CA VAL A 115 -48.56 -6.26 -40.12
C VAL A 115 -48.06 -5.54 -41.37
N THR A 116 -47.56 -6.27 -42.36
CA THR A 116 -47.12 -5.73 -43.65
C THR A 116 -48.05 -6.19 -44.76
N GLY A 117 -48.17 -5.41 -45.84
CA GLY A 117 -49.06 -5.75 -46.94
C GLY A 117 -50.55 -5.55 -46.61
N LEU A 118 -50.91 -4.72 -45.62
CA LEU A 118 -52.32 -4.43 -45.28
C LEU A 118 -53.09 -3.82 -46.45
N GLU A 119 -52.42 -3.12 -47.35
CA GLU A 119 -53.01 -2.59 -48.57
C GLU A 119 -53.65 -3.68 -49.45
N THR A 120 -53.16 -4.93 -49.34
CA THR A 120 -53.70 -6.09 -50.05
C THR A 120 -55.04 -6.59 -49.47
N LEU A 121 -55.42 -6.17 -48.25
CA LEU A 121 -56.74 -6.50 -47.70
C LEU A 121 -57.86 -5.77 -48.46
N VAL A 122 -57.57 -4.57 -48.98
CA VAL A 122 -58.53 -3.77 -49.75
C VAL A 122 -58.37 -4.00 -51.26
N SER A 123 -57.12 -4.04 -51.75
CA SER A 123 -56.81 -4.11 -53.19
C SER A 123 -56.60 -5.54 -53.74
N GLY A 124 -56.50 -6.55 -52.87
CA GLY A 124 -56.08 -7.91 -53.24
C GLY A 124 -54.55 -8.05 -53.29
N VAL A 125 -54.06 -9.29 -53.43
CA VAL A 125 -52.62 -9.54 -53.61
C VAL A 125 -52.15 -9.00 -54.96
N TYR A 126 -50.92 -8.49 -55.01
CA TYR A 126 -50.29 -7.97 -56.21
C TYR A 126 -48.89 -8.53 -56.40
N ILE A 127 -48.37 -8.47 -57.61
CA ILE A 127 -47.00 -8.89 -57.91
C ILE A 127 -46.13 -7.63 -57.89
N ALA A 128 -45.12 -7.60 -57.05
CA ALA A 128 -44.12 -6.53 -57.09
C ALA A 128 -43.01 -6.90 -58.06
N VAL A 129 -42.45 -5.89 -58.74
CA VAL A 129 -41.31 -6.03 -59.64
C VAL A 129 -40.18 -5.13 -59.21
N ASP A 130 -38.94 -5.61 -59.31
CA ASP A 130 -37.73 -4.82 -59.26
C ASP A 130 -37.07 -4.83 -60.66
N PRO A 131 -37.38 -3.82 -61.50
CA PRO A 131 -36.97 -3.75 -62.89
C PRO A 131 -35.48 -3.41 -63.05
N VAL A 132 -34.77 -4.18 -63.87
CA VAL A 132 -33.36 -3.93 -64.21
C VAL A 132 -33.24 -3.73 -65.73
N LYS A 133 -32.71 -2.57 -66.15
CA LYS A 133 -32.43 -2.28 -67.56
C LYS A 133 -31.29 -3.17 -68.06
N GLY A 134 -31.48 -3.83 -69.20
CA GLY A 134 -30.48 -4.72 -69.79
C GLY A 134 -30.57 -4.81 -71.31
N GLU A 135 -29.54 -5.39 -71.94
CA GLU A 135 -29.40 -5.45 -73.40
C GLU A 135 -30.32 -6.48 -74.08
N LYS A 136 -30.77 -7.49 -73.34
CA LYS A 136 -31.67 -8.54 -73.84
C LYS A 136 -32.92 -8.62 -72.98
N GLU A 137 -34.04 -8.65 -73.67
CA GLU A 137 -35.35 -8.83 -73.09
C GLU A 137 -35.60 -10.29 -72.71
N GLU A 138 -35.97 -10.53 -71.46
CA GLU A 138 -36.32 -11.85 -70.94
C GLU A 138 -37.84 -11.98 -70.88
N ARG A 139 -38.34 -13.17 -71.26
CA ARG A 139 -39.79 -13.47 -71.32
C ARG A 139 -40.22 -14.43 -70.22
N TYR A 140 -39.28 -15.16 -69.63
CA TYR A 140 -39.54 -16.21 -68.65
C TYR A 140 -38.82 -15.89 -67.34
N PHE A 141 -39.58 -15.76 -66.25
CA PHE A 141 -39.07 -15.41 -64.93
C PHE A 141 -39.47 -16.43 -63.89
N THR A 142 -38.64 -16.58 -62.86
CA THR A 142 -39.01 -17.29 -61.62
C THR A 142 -39.16 -16.28 -60.51
N ALA A 143 -40.30 -16.27 -59.84
CA ALA A 143 -40.55 -15.35 -58.74
C ALA A 143 -39.72 -15.72 -57.50
N LEU A 144 -39.27 -14.70 -56.78
CA LEU A 144 -38.63 -14.86 -55.47
C LEU A 144 -39.68 -15.28 -54.43
N LYS A 145 -39.27 -16.11 -53.48
CA LYS A 145 -40.10 -16.52 -52.33
C LYS A 145 -40.41 -15.36 -51.39
N GLU A 146 -39.44 -14.46 -51.24
CA GLU A 146 -39.47 -13.34 -50.33
C GLU A 146 -39.01 -12.06 -51.04
N PRO A 147 -39.44 -10.88 -50.56
CA PRO A 147 -38.96 -9.62 -51.09
C PRO A 147 -37.42 -9.56 -51.00
N PRO A 148 -36.75 -9.00 -52.02
CA PRO A 148 -35.30 -8.88 -51.97
C PRO A 148 -34.87 -8.01 -50.78
N PRO A 149 -33.74 -8.31 -50.13
CA PRO A 149 -33.24 -7.49 -49.03
C PRO A 149 -32.96 -6.06 -49.51
N LEU A 150 -33.11 -5.10 -48.59
CA LEU A 150 -32.82 -3.69 -48.84
C LEU A 150 -31.41 -3.54 -49.44
N SER A 151 -31.32 -2.81 -50.55
CA SER A 151 -30.07 -2.60 -51.27
C SER A 151 -28.99 -1.96 -50.39
N ASP A 152 -27.74 -2.40 -50.52
CA ASP A 152 -26.58 -1.73 -49.90
C ASP A 152 -26.34 -0.32 -50.47
N LYS A 153 -26.98 0.02 -51.60
CA LYS A 153 -26.91 1.35 -52.21
C LYS A 153 -27.84 2.38 -51.54
N LEU A 154 -28.67 1.97 -50.58
CA LEU A 154 -29.48 2.90 -49.80
C LEU A 154 -28.58 3.85 -49.00
N PRO A 155 -28.79 5.18 -49.06
CA PRO A 155 -28.10 6.11 -48.18
C PRO A 155 -28.29 5.74 -46.71
N GLY A 156 -27.23 5.90 -45.91
CA GLY A 156 -27.25 5.63 -44.46
C GLY A 156 -26.08 4.76 -44.03
N LEU A 157 -26.09 4.36 -42.76
CA LEU A 157 -25.04 3.55 -42.17
C LEU A 157 -25.46 2.09 -42.17
N HIS A 158 -24.64 1.23 -42.78
CA HIS A 158 -24.85 -0.22 -42.81
C HIS A 158 -23.84 -0.90 -41.89
N LEU A 159 -24.32 -1.70 -40.96
CA LEU A 159 -23.52 -2.34 -39.91
C LEU A 159 -23.75 -3.85 -39.89
N THR A 160 -22.76 -4.58 -39.40
CA THR A 160 -22.90 -6.01 -39.09
C THR A 160 -22.85 -6.19 -37.58
N LEU A 161 -23.88 -6.82 -37.01
CA LEU A 161 -23.92 -7.23 -35.61
C LEU A 161 -23.67 -8.74 -35.52
N LYS A 162 -22.96 -9.17 -34.48
CA LYS A 162 -22.66 -10.58 -34.18
C LYS A 162 -23.36 -10.99 -32.89
N ALA A 163 -24.11 -12.08 -32.95
CA ALA A 163 -24.85 -12.65 -31.83
C ALA A 163 -24.63 -14.16 -31.73
N ASP A 164 -24.76 -14.72 -30.53
CA ASP A 164 -24.68 -16.18 -30.32
C ASP A 164 -25.97 -16.90 -30.79
N ARG A 165 -27.08 -16.15 -30.97
CA ARG A 165 -28.39 -16.61 -31.44
C ARG A 165 -29.22 -15.45 -32.02
N LEU A 166 -30.22 -15.76 -32.84
CA LEU A 166 -31.02 -14.74 -33.57
C LEU A 166 -32.07 -14.11 -32.65
N GLY A 167 -32.58 -14.88 -31.68
CA GLY A 167 -33.66 -14.44 -30.79
C GLY A 167 -34.98 -14.25 -31.55
N SER A 168 -35.69 -13.17 -31.23
CA SER A 168 -36.95 -12.76 -31.86
C SER A 168 -36.77 -11.76 -32.99
N LEU A 169 -35.55 -11.62 -33.53
CA LEU A 169 -35.26 -10.68 -34.61
C LEU A 169 -35.67 -11.28 -35.96
N GLU A 170 -36.39 -10.48 -36.75
CA GLU A 170 -36.81 -10.80 -38.11
C GLU A 170 -36.29 -9.74 -39.10
N GLN A 171 -36.44 -10.00 -40.39
CA GLN A 171 -36.17 -8.98 -41.41
C GLN A 171 -37.17 -7.82 -41.24
N GLY A 172 -36.67 -6.60 -41.17
CA GLY A 172 -37.47 -5.41 -40.89
C GLY A 172 -37.65 -5.10 -39.39
N SER A 173 -37.11 -5.91 -38.46
CA SER A 173 -37.15 -5.58 -37.04
C SER A 173 -36.55 -4.19 -36.79
N PRO A 174 -37.21 -3.32 -36.00
CA PRO A 174 -36.79 -1.95 -35.78
C PRO A 174 -35.50 -1.86 -34.95
N VAL A 175 -34.73 -0.82 -35.24
CA VAL A 175 -33.55 -0.43 -34.46
C VAL A 175 -33.85 0.86 -33.73
N PHE A 176 -33.69 0.87 -32.41
CA PHE A 176 -34.03 1.97 -31.53
C PHE A 176 -32.80 2.66 -30.97
N TYR A 177 -32.87 3.98 -30.90
CA TYR A 177 -32.01 4.82 -30.07
C TYR A 177 -32.89 5.64 -29.14
N ARG A 178 -32.70 5.52 -27.82
CA ARG A 178 -33.53 6.21 -26.81
C ARG A 178 -35.04 6.10 -27.11
N GLN A 179 -35.51 4.89 -27.43
CA GLN A 179 -36.90 4.56 -27.78
C GLN A 179 -37.43 5.14 -29.10
N ILE A 180 -36.59 5.80 -29.90
CA ILE A 180 -36.95 6.31 -31.23
C ILE A 180 -36.43 5.30 -32.27
N GLN A 181 -37.28 4.89 -33.22
CA GLN A 181 -36.85 4.05 -34.34
C GLN A 181 -35.95 4.87 -35.27
N VAL A 182 -34.73 4.40 -35.46
CA VAL A 182 -33.68 5.07 -36.25
C VAL A 182 -33.14 4.20 -37.39
N GLY A 183 -33.65 2.98 -37.51
CA GLY A 183 -33.19 2.00 -38.49
C GLY A 183 -33.97 0.69 -38.44
N GLN A 184 -33.48 -0.31 -39.17
CA GLN A 184 -34.09 -1.64 -39.24
C GLN A 184 -33.08 -2.73 -39.63
N VAL A 185 -33.41 -3.98 -39.29
CA VAL A 185 -32.66 -5.18 -39.71
C VAL A 185 -32.90 -5.44 -41.20
N LYS A 186 -31.81 -5.53 -41.99
CA LYS A 186 -31.87 -5.80 -43.44
C LYS A 186 -31.97 -7.28 -43.76
N SER A 187 -31.18 -8.09 -43.07
CA SER A 187 -31.03 -9.53 -43.27
C SER A 187 -30.21 -10.13 -42.13
N PHE A 188 -30.24 -11.46 -41.98
CA PHE A 188 -29.36 -12.19 -41.08
C PHE A 188 -28.91 -13.48 -41.75
N GLN A 189 -27.74 -13.97 -41.37
CA GLN A 189 -27.16 -15.22 -41.88
C GLN A 189 -26.34 -15.91 -40.78
N LEU A 190 -26.19 -17.23 -40.88
CA LEU A 190 -25.22 -17.95 -40.06
C LEU A 190 -23.81 -17.60 -40.56
N GLY A 191 -22.92 -17.22 -39.65
CA GLY A 191 -21.53 -16.90 -39.95
C GLY A 191 -20.74 -18.14 -40.34
N ASP A 192 -19.55 -17.92 -40.92
CA ASP A 192 -18.68 -18.98 -41.44
C ASP A 192 -18.25 -20.00 -40.36
N ASP A 193 -18.25 -19.60 -39.09
CA ASP A 193 -17.92 -20.44 -37.94
C ASP A 193 -19.05 -21.38 -37.50
N GLN A 194 -20.22 -21.30 -38.15
CA GLN A 194 -21.46 -22.03 -37.84
C GLN A 194 -21.95 -21.85 -36.39
N ARG A 195 -21.46 -20.84 -35.67
CA ARG A 195 -21.80 -20.58 -34.26
C ARG A 195 -22.33 -19.17 -34.05
N THR A 196 -21.81 -18.21 -34.81
CA THR A 196 -22.19 -16.81 -34.73
C THR A 196 -23.26 -16.51 -35.77
N ILE A 197 -24.24 -15.68 -35.43
CA ILE A 197 -25.21 -15.15 -36.37
C ILE A 197 -24.83 -13.71 -36.72
N GLU A 198 -24.69 -13.44 -38.01
CA GLU A 198 -24.37 -12.12 -38.55
C GLU A 198 -25.67 -11.43 -38.98
N ILE A 199 -25.98 -10.32 -38.32
CA ILE A 199 -27.21 -9.55 -38.53
C ILE A 199 -26.81 -8.24 -39.20
N LYS A 200 -27.26 -8.03 -40.44
CA LYS A 200 -27.01 -6.79 -41.18
C LYS A 200 -28.09 -5.78 -40.83
N VAL A 201 -27.67 -4.58 -40.41
CA VAL A 201 -28.54 -3.52 -39.93
C VAL A 201 -28.33 -2.26 -40.76
N HIS A 202 -29.41 -1.55 -41.06
CA HIS A 202 -29.39 -0.24 -41.69
C HIS A 202 -29.86 0.81 -40.68
N ILE A 203 -29.09 1.88 -40.54
CA ILE A 203 -29.43 3.09 -39.77
C ILE A 203 -29.62 4.22 -40.78
N GLU A 204 -30.70 4.99 -40.63
CA GLU A 204 -31.00 6.08 -41.55
C GLU A 204 -29.90 7.16 -41.55
N PRO A 205 -29.70 7.90 -42.67
CA PRO A 205 -28.66 8.92 -42.79
C PRO A 205 -28.68 9.97 -41.66
N ALA A 206 -29.87 10.40 -41.21
CA ALA A 206 -30.01 11.41 -40.17
C ALA A 206 -29.52 10.95 -38.78
N TYR A 207 -29.36 9.63 -38.60
CA TYR A 207 -29.00 9.01 -37.32
C TYR A 207 -27.65 8.27 -37.37
N ALA A 208 -26.97 8.27 -38.52
CA ALA A 208 -25.69 7.57 -38.69
C ALA A 208 -24.63 7.98 -37.65
N ASP A 209 -24.56 9.27 -37.31
CA ASP A 209 -23.60 9.82 -36.35
C ASP A 209 -23.87 9.43 -34.88
N LEU A 210 -25.02 8.82 -34.59
CA LEU A 210 -25.34 8.31 -33.26
C LEU A 210 -24.55 7.02 -32.93
N VAL A 211 -24.12 6.29 -33.96
CA VAL A 211 -23.31 5.09 -33.80
C VAL A 211 -21.83 5.47 -33.81
N ARG A 212 -21.16 5.20 -32.69
CA ARG A 212 -19.76 5.48 -32.44
C ARG A 212 -19.00 4.19 -32.18
N LYS A 213 -17.67 4.27 -32.15
CA LYS A 213 -16.79 3.12 -31.90
C LYS A 213 -17.16 2.30 -30.65
N HIS A 214 -17.66 2.94 -29.60
CA HIS A 214 -18.01 2.30 -28.32
C HIS A 214 -19.53 2.10 -28.12
N THR A 215 -20.33 2.23 -29.18
CA THR A 215 -21.76 1.92 -29.11
C THR A 215 -21.98 0.46 -28.76
N ARG A 216 -22.93 0.20 -27.86
CA ARG A 216 -23.35 -1.15 -27.47
C ARG A 216 -24.75 -1.41 -28.00
N PHE A 217 -24.95 -2.54 -28.66
CA PHE A 217 -26.22 -2.99 -29.20
C PHE A 217 -26.74 -4.14 -28.33
N TRP A 218 -28.00 -4.11 -27.92
CA TRP A 218 -28.64 -5.23 -27.24
C TRP A 218 -29.96 -5.57 -27.90
N ASN A 219 -30.38 -6.81 -27.70
CA ASN A 219 -31.72 -7.23 -28.03
C ASN A 219 -32.71 -6.56 -27.04
N ALA A 220 -33.61 -5.74 -27.57
CA ALA A 220 -34.65 -5.03 -26.82
C ALA A 220 -35.93 -5.87 -26.63
N SER A 221 -35.84 -7.17 -26.96
CA SER A 221 -36.96 -8.10 -26.95
C SER A 221 -36.84 -9.05 -25.76
N GLY A 222 -37.92 -9.17 -24.97
CA GLY A 222 -38.03 -10.13 -23.88
C GLY A 222 -38.12 -9.49 -22.50
N ILE A 223 -38.53 -10.31 -21.52
CA ILE A 223 -38.58 -9.92 -20.10
C ILE A 223 -37.30 -10.45 -19.45
N SER A 224 -36.41 -9.57 -18.99
CA SER A 224 -35.29 -9.97 -18.14
C SER A 224 -35.74 -10.01 -16.68
N ILE A 225 -35.78 -11.22 -16.10
CA ILE A 225 -36.02 -11.43 -14.67
C ILE A 225 -34.69 -11.87 -14.07
N SER A 226 -34.03 -10.96 -13.35
CA SER A 226 -32.85 -11.33 -12.54
C SER A 226 -33.30 -11.64 -11.12
N GLY A 227 -32.98 -12.85 -10.65
CA GLY A 227 -33.26 -13.33 -9.29
C GLY A 227 -31.97 -13.60 -8.53
N GLY A 228 -31.80 -12.95 -7.39
CA GLY A 228 -30.76 -13.25 -6.40
C GLY A 228 -31.37 -13.45 -5.01
N LEU A 229 -30.57 -13.89 -4.03
CA LEU A 229 -31.00 -14.09 -2.64
C LEU A 229 -31.49 -12.80 -1.94
N SER A 230 -31.32 -11.64 -2.59
CA SER A 230 -31.73 -10.30 -2.15
C SER A 230 -33.03 -9.77 -2.80
N GLY A 231 -33.67 -10.54 -3.70
CA GLY A 231 -34.95 -10.19 -4.32
C GLY A 231 -34.98 -10.29 -5.86
N PHE A 232 -36.13 -9.98 -6.45
CA PHE A 232 -36.36 -9.95 -7.90
C PHE A 232 -36.28 -8.51 -8.42
N LYS A 233 -35.46 -8.27 -9.44
CA LYS A 233 -35.42 -6.98 -10.16
C LYS A 233 -36.02 -7.18 -11.54
N VAL A 234 -37.12 -6.49 -11.83
CA VAL A 234 -37.82 -6.55 -13.11
C VAL A 234 -37.55 -5.25 -13.86
N HIS A 235 -36.83 -5.33 -14.98
CA HIS A 235 -36.70 -4.22 -15.92
C HIS A 235 -37.73 -4.43 -17.02
N SER A 236 -38.72 -3.55 -17.13
CA SER A 236 -39.64 -3.53 -18.26
C SER A 236 -39.20 -2.42 -19.20
N GLU A 237 -38.59 -2.79 -20.33
CA GLU A 237 -38.55 -1.87 -21.48
C GLU A 237 -39.98 -1.65 -22.03
N SER A 238 -40.14 -0.73 -22.98
CA SER A 238 -41.43 -0.29 -23.51
C SER A 238 -42.35 -1.47 -23.86
N LEU A 239 -43.64 -1.39 -23.50
CA LEU A 239 -44.65 -2.40 -23.86
C LEU A 239 -44.72 -2.67 -25.39
N LEU A 240 -44.30 -1.72 -26.22
CA LEU A 240 -44.21 -1.88 -27.68
C LEU A 240 -43.01 -2.75 -28.11
N THR A 241 -41.87 -2.75 -27.39
CA THR A 241 -40.67 -3.55 -27.73
C THR A 241 -40.80 -5.01 -27.28
N LEU A 242 -41.60 -5.27 -26.25
CA LEU A 242 -41.89 -6.63 -25.76
C LEU A 242 -42.63 -7.50 -26.78
N VAL A 243 -43.43 -6.89 -27.66
CA VAL A 243 -44.28 -7.62 -28.63
C VAL A 243 -43.63 -7.70 -30.01
N ALA A 244 -43.02 -6.60 -30.48
CA ALA A 244 -42.49 -6.51 -31.84
C ALA A 244 -41.08 -7.10 -32.02
N GLY A 245 -40.31 -7.15 -30.93
CA GLY A 245 -38.90 -7.42 -30.96
C GLY A 245 -38.09 -6.33 -31.69
N GLY A 246 -36.83 -6.15 -31.31
CA GLY A 246 -35.98 -5.11 -31.91
C GLY A 246 -34.58 -5.06 -31.33
N ILE A 247 -33.77 -4.17 -31.90
CA ILE A 247 -32.40 -3.91 -31.43
C ILE A 247 -32.38 -2.51 -30.85
N ALA A 248 -31.89 -2.34 -29.63
CA ALA A 248 -31.61 -1.02 -29.09
C ALA A 248 -30.10 -0.79 -29.00
N PHE A 249 -29.69 0.47 -29.09
CA PHE A 249 -28.30 0.82 -28.85
C PHE A 249 -28.17 2.13 -28.07
N SER A 250 -27.03 2.24 -27.41
CA SER A 250 -26.59 3.47 -26.75
C SER A 250 -25.08 3.55 -26.74
N THR A 251 -24.58 4.79 -26.77
CA THR A 251 -23.19 5.08 -26.45
C THR A 251 -23.15 5.51 -24.98
N PRO A 252 -22.37 4.84 -24.11
CA PRO A 252 -22.30 5.19 -22.69
C PRO A 252 -22.06 6.69 -22.47
N GLU A 253 -22.88 7.32 -21.62
CA GLU A 253 -22.89 8.78 -21.40
C GLU A 253 -21.56 9.33 -20.86
N ASN A 254 -20.74 8.45 -20.28
CA ASN A 254 -19.42 8.78 -19.73
C ASN A 254 -18.28 8.78 -20.78
N ARG A 255 -18.56 8.50 -22.06
CA ARG A 255 -17.60 8.60 -23.18
C ARG A 255 -18.10 9.57 -24.26
N THR A 256 -18.02 10.86 -23.96
CA THR A 256 -18.36 11.96 -24.89
C THR A 256 -17.36 12.14 -26.03
N ASP A 257 -16.18 11.53 -25.95
CA ASP A 257 -15.07 11.60 -26.90
C ASP A 257 -14.98 10.38 -27.86
N SER A 258 -16.00 9.51 -27.88
CA SER A 258 -15.94 8.31 -28.73
C SER A 258 -15.86 8.68 -30.21
N PRO A 259 -14.85 8.20 -30.96
CA PRO A 259 -14.68 8.52 -32.38
C PRO A 259 -15.81 7.90 -33.24
N PRO A 260 -16.03 8.42 -34.47
CA PRO A 260 -16.94 7.81 -35.44
C PRO A 260 -16.64 6.33 -35.63
N THR A 261 -17.68 5.52 -35.81
CA THR A 261 -17.49 4.09 -36.05
C THR A 261 -16.91 3.83 -37.44
N ASP A 262 -16.17 2.73 -37.57
CA ASP A 262 -15.80 2.15 -38.86
C ASP A 262 -16.90 1.13 -39.25
N PRO A 263 -17.69 1.37 -40.32
CA PRO A 263 -18.80 0.51 -40.71
C PRO A 263 -18.39 -0.93 -41.08
N SER A 264 -17.10 -1.15 -41.40
CA SER A 264 -16.58 -2.47 -41.76
C SER A 264 -16.39 -3.41 -40.56
N LYS A 265 -16.37 -2.87 -39.33
CA LYS A 265 -16.10 -3.64 -38.12
C LYS A 265 -17.41 -4.13 -37.50
N PRO A 266 -17.53 -5.43 -37.19
CA PRO A 266 -18.74 -5.94 -36.58
C PRO A 266 -18.88 -5.49 -35.11
N PHE A 267 -20.11 -5.21 -34.69
CA PHE A 267 -20.45 -4.98 -33.28
C PHE A 267 -21.00 -6.26 -32.64
N ARG A 268 -20.89 -6.39 -31.32
CA ARG A 268 -21.59 -7.46 -30.57
C ARG A 268 -23.02 -7.02 -30.29
N LEU A 269 -23.98 -7.91 -30.54
CA LEU A 269 -25.34 -7.81 -30.04
C LEU A 269 -25.44 -8.59 -28.72
N TYR A 270 -25.68 -7.88 -27.63
CA TYR A 270 -25.90 -8.48 -26.30
C TYR A 270 -27.31 -9.03 -26.15
N ASP A 271 -27.48 -10.04 -25.29
CA ASP A 271 -28.79 -10.67 -25.05
C ASP A 271 -29.84 -9.72 -24.48
N ASP A 272 -29.43 -8.75 -23.65
CA ASP A 272 -30.31 -7.76 -23.03
C ASP A 272 -29.53 -6.49 -22.61
N TYR A 273 -30.25 -5.49 -22.08
CA TYR A 273 -29.68 -4.24 -21.60
C TYR A 273 -28.63 -4.46 -20.50
N ASP A 274 -28.90 -5.34 -19.53
CA ASP A 274 -28.01 -5.57 -18.39
C ASP A 274 -26.68 -6.23 -18.82
N ALA A 275 -26.73 -7.13 -19.81
CA ALA A 275 -25.56 -7.74 -20.45
C ALA A 275 -24.79 -6.72 -21.29
N ALA A 276 -25.47 -5.80 -21.97
CA ALA A 276 -24.81 -4.67 -22.64
C ALA A 276 -24.19 -3.69 -21.64
N GLN A 277 -24.76 -3.52 -20.45
CA GLN A 277 -24.18 -2.72 -19.37
C GLN A 277 -23.14 -3.50 -18.54
N ALA A 278 -22.97 -4.80 -18.77
CA ALA A 278 -21.99 -5.58 -18.04
C ALA A 278 -20.59 -4.98 -18.26
N GLY A 279 -19.95 -4.63 -17.15
CA GLY A 279 -18.61 -4.06 -17.12
C GLY A 279 -17.58 -4.97 -17.80
N LEU A 280 -16.38 -4.44 -18.00
CA LEU A 280 -15.24 -5.17 -18.52
C LEU A 280 -14.99 -6.45 -17.71
N ARG A 281 -15.11 -7.62 -18.35
CA ARG A 281 -14.96 -8.91 -17.67
C ARG A 281 -13.48 -9.17 -17.34
N VAL A 282 -13.20 -9.47 -16.08
CA VAL A 282 -11.86 -9.80 -15.58
C VAL A 282 -11.95 -11.07 -14.75
N LYS A 283 -11.06 -12.04 -14.99
CA LYS A 283 -10.97 -13.27 -14.21
C LYS A 283 -9.97 -13.11 -13.07
N LEU A 284 -10.37 -13.46 -11.87
CA LEU A 284 -9.52 -13.40 -10.69
C LEU A 284 -9.41 -14.79 -10.05
N LYS A 285 -8.23 -15.39 -10.12
CA LYS A 285 -7.90 -16.65 -9.45
C LYS A 285 -7.68 -16.41 -7.97
N MET A 286 -8.28 -17.24 -7.13
CA MET A 286 -8.23 -17.11 -5.67
C MET A 286 -8.19 -18.47 -4.97
N ASN A 287 -7.52 -18.52 -3.83
CA ASN A 287 -7.43 -19.72 -3.00
C ASN A 287 -8.35 -19.64 -1.77
N ASP A 288 -8.84 -18.44 -1.43
CA ASP A 288 -9.78 -18.20 -0.34
C ASP A 288 -10.94 -17.35 -0.89
N VAL A 289 -12.15 -17.90 -0.83
CA VAL A 289 -13.41 -17.22 -1.24
C VAL A 289 -14.19 -16.69 -0.04
N SER A 290 -13.67 -16.84 1.18
CA SER A 290 -14.40 -16.59 2.42
C SER A 290 -14.87 -15.13 2.52
N GLY A 291 -16.19 -14.97 2.56
CA GLY A 291 -16.87 -13.66 2.62
C GLY A 291 -16.78 -12.85 1.33
N ILE A 292 -16.55 -13.48 0.18
CA ILE A 292 -16.76 -12.89 -1.15
C ILE A 292 -18.10 -13.40 -1.67
N ASP A 293 -19.05 -12.48 -1.85
CA ASP A 293 -20.42 -12.76 -2.27
C ASP A 293 -20.66 -12.28 -3.72
N PRO A 294 -20.96 -13.19 -4.67
CA PRO A 294 -21.37 -12.82 -6.02
C PRO A 294 -22.54 -11.82 -6.03
N GLY A 295 -22.43 -10.77 -6.84
CA GLY A 295 -23.42 -9.70 -6.97
C GLY A 295 -23.39 -8.65 -5.84
N ARG A 296 -22.61 -8.87 -4.77
CA ARG A 296 -22.54 -7.95 -3.62
C ARG A 296 -21.14 -7.42 -3.37
N THR A 297 -20.11 -8.25 -3.47
CA THR A 297 -18.74 -7.84 -3.15
C THR A 297 -18.19 -6.86 -4.19
N PRO A 298 -17.90 -5.59 -3.82
CA PRO A 298 -17.39 -4.61 -4.75
C PRO A 298 -15.89 -4.76 -4.95
N VAL A 299 -15.41 -4.31 -6.11
CA VAL A 299 -13.99 -4.05 -6.36
C VAL A 299 -13.75 -2.57 -6.19
N MET A 300 -12.82 -2.19 -5.31
CA MET A 300 -12.56 -0.83 -4.87
C MET A 300 -11.18 -0.37 -5.33
N PHE A 301 -11.04 0.90 -5.66
CA PHE A 301 -9.77 1.58 -5.90
C PHE A 301 -9.83 2.94 -5.22
N ASN A 302 -8.93 3.20 -4.27
CA ASN A 302 -8.89 4.45 -3.50
C ASN A 302 -10.26 4.85 -2.92
N GLY A 303 -11.01 3.89 -2.37
CA GLY A 303 -12.34 4.13 -1.78
C GLY A 303 -13.49 4.29 -2.78
N VAL A 304 -13.22 4.26 -4.09
CA VAL A 304 -14.23 4.32 -5.16
C VAL A 304 -14.50 2.93 -5.70
N GLN A 305 -15.76 2.57 -5.90
CA GLN A 305 -16.13 1.31 -6.53
C GLN A 305 -15.80 1.35 -8.03
N VAL A 306 -14.95 0.43 -8.48
CA VAL A 306 -14.50 0.27 -9.87
C VAL A 306 -14.85 -1.09 -10.46
N GLY A 307 -15.55 -1.95 -9.72
CA GLY A 307 -16.06 -3.20 -10.23
C GLY A 307 -16.96 -3.93 -9.23
N LEU A 308 -17.42 -5.12 -9.63
CA LEU A 308 -18.27 -5.99 -8.82
C LEU A 308 -17.98 -7.46 -9.15
N VAL A 309 -17.91 -8.32 -8.14
CA VAL A 309 -17.87 -9.77 -8.33
C VAL A 309 -19.22 -10.24 -8.89
N LYS A 310 -19.23 -10.96 -10.02
CA LYS A 310 -20.45 -11.44 -10.69
C LYS A 310 -20.72 -12.92 -10.41
N SER A 311 -19.70 -13.75 -10.52
CA SER A 311 -19.78 -15.19 -10.25
C SER A 311 -18.46 -15.69 -9.66
N ILE A 312 -18.52 -16.83 -8.98
CA ILE A 312 -17.37 -17.55 -8.46
C ILE A 312 -17.53 -19.01 -8.88
N ASP A 313 -16.59 -19.50 -9.66
CA ASP A 313 -16.52 -20.89 -10.09
C ASP A 313 -15.45 -21.62 -9.28
N MET A 314 -15.86 -22.62 -8.50
CA MET A 314 -14.96 -23.43 -7.69
C MET A 314 -14.30 -24.52 -8.54
N GLY A 315 -12.99 -24.70 -8.36
CA GLY A 315 -12.23 -25.80 -8.93
C GLY A 315 -12.73 -27.15 -8.40
N LYS A 316 -12.56 -28.22 -9.19
CA LYS A 316 -13.08 -29.56 -8.86
C LYS A 316 -12.57 -30.13 -7.53
N ASP A 317 -11.39 -29.70 -7.12
CA ASP A 317 -10.71 -30.11 -5.88
C ASP A 317 -10.98 -29.15 -4.71
N TYR A 318 -11.80 -28.11 -4.90
CA TYR A 318 -12.11 -27.07 -3.92
C TYR A 318 -10.88 -26.33 -3.34
N SER A 319 -9.71 -26.43 -3.98
CA SER A 319 -8.47 -25.79 -3.53
C SER A 319 -8.26 -24.40 -4.14
N SER A 320 -8.95 -24.13 -5.24
CA SER A 320 -8.88 -22.88 -6.00
C SER A 320 -10.25 -22.51 -6.56
N ALA A 321 -10.50 -21.22 -6.71
CA ALA A 321 -11.69 -20.68 -7.36
C ALA A 321 -11.29 -19.60 -8.37
N THR A 322 -12.13 -19.40 -9.37
CA THR A 322 -12.03 -18.30 -10.33
C THR A 322 -13.26 -17.41 -10.19
N ALA A 323 -13.06 -16.16 -9.78
CA ALA A 323 -14.13 -15.17 -9.76
C ALA A 323 -14.16 -14.38 -11.07
N ASP A 324 -15.35 -14.21 -11.65
CA ASP A 324 -15.57 -13.25 -12.72
C ASP A 324 -15.95 -11.89 -12.12
N LEU A 325 -15.18 -10.87 -12.45
CA LEU A 325 -15.42 -9.49 -12.08
C LEU A 325 -16.01 -8.75 -13.28
N ALA A 326 -17.02 -7.91 -13.03
CA ALA A 326 -17.43 -6.87 -13.95
C ALA A 326 -16.81 -5.54 -13.52
N MET A 327 -15.75 -5.13 -14.21
CA MET A 327 -15.01 -3.90 -13.93
C MET A 327 -15.56 -2.71 -14.72
N ASP A 328 -15.38 -1.51 -14.22
CA ASP A 328 -15.73 -0.30 -14.96
C ASP A 328 -14.89 -0.19 -16.25
N PRO A 329 -15.49 0.03 -17.44
CA PRO A 329 -14.74 0.20 -18.69
C PRO A 329 -13.69 1.31 -18.67
N ARG A 330 -13.78 2.28 -17.73
CA ARG A 330 -12.78 3.34 -17.53
C ARG A 330 -11.43 2.81 -17.04
N VAL A 331 -11.39 1.64 -16.40
CA VAL A 331 -10.14 1.05 -15.89
C VAL A 331 -9.46 0.13 -16.90
N GLU A 332 -9.99 0.03 -18.13
CA GLU A 332 -9.52 -0.89 -19.16
C GLU A 332 -8.02 -0.78 -19.45
N ASP A 333 -7.55 0.46 -19.65
CA ASP A 333 -6.15 0.77 -19.96
C ASP A 333 -5.23 0.65 -18.73
N MET A 334 -5.82 0.53 -17.54
CA MET A 334 -5.11 0.40 -16.26
C MET A 334 -4.96 -1.08 -15.83
N LEU A 335 -5.68 -1.99 -16.47
CA LEU A 335 -5.60 -3.44 -16.21
C LEU A 335 -4.43 -4.05 -17.00
N LEU A 336 -3.25 -3.92 -16.43
CA LEU A 336 -1.97 -4.42 -16.97
C LEU A 336 -1.44 -5.59 -16.13
N GLU A 337 -0.50 -6.39 -16.65
CA GLU A 337 0.07 -7.56 -15.95
C GLU A 337 0.56 -7.30 -14.50
N GLY A 338 0.97 -6.06 -14.17
CA GLY A 338 1.39 -5.67 -12.82
C GLY A 338 0.26 -5.27 -11.87
N THR A 339 -1.00 -5.27 -12.30
CA THR A 339 -2.14 -4.89 -11.46
C THR A 339 -2.39 -5.94 -10.39
N GLU A 340 -2.50 -5.49 -9.14
CA GLU A 340 -2.60 -6.37 -7.97
C GLU A 340 -3.96 -6.23 -7.29
N PHE A 341 -4.57 -7.36 -6.95
CA PHE A 341 -5.84 -7.42 -6.22
C PHE A 341 -5.62 -8.08 -4.86
N TRP A 342 -6.33 -7.64 -3.81
CA TRP A 342 -6.33 -8.30 -2.49
C TRP A 342 -7.69 -8.15 -1.80
N THR A 343 -8.03 -9.09 -0.92
CA THR A 343 -9.25 -9.00 -0.12
C THR A 343 -9.02 -8.10 1.09
N VAL A 344 -9.93 -7.17 1.35
CA VAL A 344 -10.00 -6.40 2.59
C VAL A 344 -11.13 -6.96 3.44
N LYS A 345 -10.76 -7.52 4.61
CA LYS A 345 -11.68 -8.01 5.63
C LYS A 345 -11.72 -6.99 6.78
N PRO A 346 -12.88 -6.69 7.38
CA PRO A 346 -12.93 -5.85 8.57
C PRO A 346 -12.19 -6.57 9.71
N SER A 347 -11.29 -5.86 10.38
CA SER A 347 -10.66 -6.37 11.60
C SER A 347 -11.00 -5.45 12.75
N ILE A 348 -11.60 -6.04 13.78
CA ILE A 348 -11.85 -5.40 15.05
C ILE A 348 -10.67 -5.77 15.95
N SER A 349 -9.89 -4.77 16.31
CA SER A 349 -8.77 -4.94 17.23
C SER A 349 -8.91 -3.94 18.37
N LEU A 350 -8.17 -4.21 19.44
CA LEU A 350 -7.98 -3.26 20.54
C LEU A 350 -7.38 -1.93 20.03
N ALA A 351 -6.65 -1.96 18.92
CA ALA A 351 -6.06 -0.80 18.25
C ALA A 351 -7.07 0.11 17.54
N GLY A 352 -8.31 -0.36 17.35
CA GLY A 352 -9.35 0.29 16.57
C GLY A 352 -9.91 -0.64 15.49
N ILE A 353 -10.87 -0.12 14.74
CA ILE A 353 -11.50 -0.84 13.63
C ILE A 353 -10.79 -0.39 12.35
N THR A 354 -10.05 -1.29 11.71
CA THR A 354 -9.54 -1.08 10.35
C THR A 354 -10.53 -1.66 9.35
N GLY A 355 -10.71 -0.97 8.22
CA GLY A 355 -11.77 -1.31 7.28
C GLY A 355 -13.18 -1.04 7.84
N LEU A 356 -13.37 0.08 8.55
CA LEU A 356 -14.71 0.55 8.99
C LEU A 356 -15.74 0.52 7.86
N GLU A 357 -15.33 0.83 6.63
CA GLU A 357 -16.19 0.72 5.45
C GLU A 357 -16.72 -0.70 5.23
N ALA A 358 -15.92 -1.72 5.53
CA ALA A 358 -16.31 -3.12 5.43
C ALA A 358 -17.25 -3.58 6.55
N LEU A 359 -17.37 -2.86 7.68
CA LEU A 359 -18.41 -3.15 8.67
C LEU A 359 -19.81 -2.85 8.13
N VAL A 360 -19.95 -1.83 7.28
CA VAL A 360 -21.23 -1.47 6.66
C VAL A 360 -21.43 -2.21 5.34
N LYS A 361 -20.39 -2.31 4.52
CA LYS A 361 -20.46 -2.85 3.14
C LYS A 361 -20.18 -4.36 3.04
N GLY A 362 -19.58 -4.98 4.06
CA GLY A 362 -19.02 -6.33 3.99
C GLY A 362 -17.59 -6.35 3.42
N ASN A 363 -16.99 -7.52 3.29
CA ASN A 363 -15.66 -7.65 2.68
C ASN A 363 -15.69 -7.14 1.23
N TYR A 364 -14.59 -6.54 0.80
CA TYR A 364 -14.41 -6.07 -0.57
C TYR A 364 -13.06 -6.49 -1.14
N ILE A 365 -12.94 -6.44 -2.46
CA ILE A 365 -11.67 -6.62 -3.16
C ILE A 365 -11.11 -5.23 -3.44
N ASP A 366 -9.88 -4.97 -3.06
CA ASP A 366 -9.18 -3.73 -3.40
C ASP A 366 -8.21 -4.00 -4.56
N VAL A 367 -7.96 -3.00 -5.39
CA VAL A 367 -7.08 -3.12 -6.56
C VAL A 367 -6.04 -2.00 -6.57
N ARG A 368 -4.81 -2.34 -6.97
CA ARG A 368 -3.75 -1.39 -7.29
C ARG A 368 -3.37 -1.56 -8.76
N PHE A 369 -3.70 -0.57 -9.57
CA PHE A 369 -3.38 -0.56 -10.99
C PHE A 369 -1.89 -0.34 -11.26
N ALA A 370 -1.33 -1.11 -12.20
CA ALA A 370 0.04 -0.91 -12.66
C ALA A 370 0.16 0.30 -13.60
N LYS A 371 1.34 0.93 -13.60
CA LYS A 371 1.66 2.07 -14.47
C LYS A 371 2.18 1.66 -15.85
N SER A 372 2.69 0.43 -15.99
CA SER A 372 3.28 -0.10 -17.22
C SER A 372 3.16 -1.63 -17.25
N GLY A 373 3.05 -2.20 -18.44
CA GLY A 373 2.93 -3.65 -18.67
C GLY A 373 2.04 -3.94 -19.86
N ALA A 374 1.94 -5.20 -20.27
CA ALA A 374 0.98 -5.61 -21.28
C ALA A 374 -0.45 -5.61 -20.70
N PRO A 375 -1.49 -5.30 -21.49
CA PRO A 375 -2.88 -5.44 -21.05
C PRO A 375 -3.20 -6.88 -20.62
N SER A 376 -3.79 -7.06 -19.45
CA SER A 376 -4.23 -8.36 -18.93
C SER A 376 -5.69 -8.31 -18.48
N ARG A 377 -6.35 -9.47 -18.54
CA ARG A 377 -7.73 -9.70 -18.05
C ARG A 377 -7.80 -10.88 -17.08
N GLU A 378 -6.66 -11.49 -16.77
CA GLU A 378 -6.57 -12.59 -15.81
C GLU A 378 -5.54 -12.24 -14.73
N PHE A 379 -5.95 -12.34 -13.47
CA PHE A 379 -5.15 -11.96 -12.31
C PHE A 379 -5.23 -13.03 -11.22
N THR A 380 -4.29 -13.00 -10.29
CA THR A 380 -4.33 -13.82 -9.07
C THR A 380 -4.43 -12.92 -7.85
N ILE A 381 -5.36 -13.21 -6.96
CA ILE A 381 -5.56 -12.42 -5.74
C ILE A 381 -4.40 -12.64 -4.77
N ARG A 382 -3.94 -11.58 -4.11
CA ARG A 382 -2.94 -11.65 -3.05
C ARG A 382 -3.62 -11.96 -1.72
N PRO A 383 -2.98 -12.74 -0.83
CA PRO A 383 -3.53 -13.05 0.49
C PRO A 383 -3.49 -11.86 1.46
N LYS A 384 -2.65 -10.85 1.18
CA LYS A 384 -2.50 -9.62 1.97
C LYS A 384 -2.27 -8.44 1.03
N ALA A 385 -2.61 -7.25 1.51
CA ALA A 385 -2.31 -6.00 0.83
C ALA A 385 -0.83 -5.94 0.42
N PRO A 386 -0.51 -5.46 -0.79
CA PRO A 386 0.87 -5.30 -1.20
C PRO A 386 1.58 -4.27 -0.31
N PRO A 387 2.87 -4.48 0.01
CA PRO A 387 3.60 -3.59 0.88
C PRO A 387 3.72 -2.20 0.24
N LEU A 388 3.47 -1.16 1.05
CA LEU A 388 3.82 0.25 0.85
C LEU A 388 3.46 0.81 -0.54
N ASN A 389 2.34 1.54 -0.66
CA ASN A 389 2.05 2.31 -1.86
C ASN A 389 2.90 3.59 -1.91
N THR A 390 4.13 3.50 -2.43
CA THR A 390 5.05 4.65 -2.53
C THR A 390 4.55 5.77 -3.44
N ASP A 391 3.52 5.51 -4.24
CA ASP A 391 2.92 6.50 -5.14
C ASP A 391 1.83 7.34 -4.46
N ALA A 392 1.35 6.92 -3.28
CA ALA A 392 0.43 7.73 -2.51
C ALA A 392 1.14 9.01 -2.02
N PRO A 393 0.50 10.20 -2.09
CA PRO A 393 1.07 11.43 -1.56
C PRO A 393 1.53 11.27 -0.11
N GLY A 394 2.71 11.80 0.21
CA GLY A 394 3.28 11.77 1.56
C GLY A 394 4.69 11.17 1.59
N LEU A 395 5.24 11.01 2.79
CA LEU A 395 6.57 10.46 3.00
C LEU A 395 6.48 9.00 3.45
N HIS A 396 7.01 8.10 2.62
CA HIS A 396 7.05 6.66 2.89
C HIS A 396 8.43 6.27 3.41
N LEU A 397 8.47 5.63 4.57
CA LEU A 397 9.71 5.26 5.25
C LEU A 397 9.71 3.77 5.59
N VAL A 398 10.91 3.24 5.78
CA VAL A 398 11.10 1.87 6.25
C VAL A 398 11.81 1.93 7.60
N LEU A 399 11.19 1.37 8.63
CA LEU A 399 11.78 1.23 9.94
C LEU A 399 12.24 -0.21 10.15
N THR A 400 13.37 -0.40 10.85
CA THR A 400 13.88 -1.73 11.21
C THR A 400 14.03 -1.86 12.71
N SER A 401 13.55 -2.97 13.26
CA SER A 401 13.69 -3.35 14.67
C SER A 401 14.01 -4.84 14.78
N ASP A 402 14.56 -5.28 15.91
CA ASP A 402 14.82 -6.69 16.21
C ASP A 402 13.51 -7.44 16.55
N LYS A 403 12.48 -6.72 17.01
CA LYS A 403 11.15 -7.27 17.34
C LYS A 403 10.03 -6.30 16.93
N LEU A 404 8.84 -6.84 16.65
CA LEU A 404 7.68 -6.02 16.26
C LEU A 404 7.03 -5.32 17.47
N GLY A 405 7.08 -5.93 18.66
CA GLY A 405 6.34 -5.46 19.82
C GLY A 405 4.82 -5.53 19.60
N SER A 406 4.09 -4.53 20.11
CA SER A 406 2.63 -4.39 19.94
C SER A 406 2.24 -3.52 18.74
N ILE A 407 3.11 -3.37 17.75
CA ILE A 407 2.85 -2.55 16.56
C ILE A 407 2.07 -3.38 15.55
N ASP A 408 0.91 -2.86 15.12
CA ASP A 408 0.09 -3.47 14.08
C ASP A 408 -0.14 -2.50 12.90
N ILE A 409 -0.68 -3.01 11.80
CA ILE A 409 -1.10 -2.19 10.65
C ILE A 409 -2.18 -1.20 11.12
N GLY A 410 -2.01 0.07 10.75
CA GLY A 410 -2.86 1.17 11.20
C GLY A 410 -2.43 1.83 12.51
N ALA A 411 -1.44 1.28 13.23
CA ALA A 411 -0.89 1.93 14.42
C ALA A 411 -0.41 3.36 14.07
N PRO A 412 -0.68 4.36 14.94
CA PRO A 412 -0.38 5.75 14.66
C PRO A 412 1.13 6.01 14.68
N ILE A 413 1.57 6.88 13.76
CA ILE A 413 2.87 7.54 13.87
C ILE A 413 2.67 8.88 14.54
N LEU A 414 3.41 9.14 15.61
CA LEU A 414 3.23 10.27 16.51
C LEU A 414 4.44 11.20 16.47
N TYR A 415 4.20 12.50 16.36
CA TYR A 415 5.18 13.55 16.61
C TYR A 415 4.68 14.42 17.74
N ARG A 416 5.42 14.47 18.86
CA ARG A 416 4.99 15.17 20.09
C ARG A 416 3.54 14.82 20.50
N GLN A 417 3.22 13.52 20.47
CA GLN A 417 1.90 12.96 20.76
C GLN A 417 0.77 13.33 19.77
N VAL A 418 1.07 14.06 18.70
CA VAL A 418 0.12 14.34 17.60
C VAL A 418 0.26 13.26 16.53
N ARG A 419 -0.85 12.69 16.08
CA ARG A 419 -0.88 11.73 14.97
C ARG A 419 -0.56 12.44 13.66
N VAL A 420 0.47 11.95 12.98
CA VAL A 420 0.97 12.51 11.71
C VAL A 420 1.10 11.47 10.60
N GLY A 421 0.73 10.22 10.88
CA GLY A 421 0.86 9.11 9.95
C GLY A 421 0.35 7.79 10.49
N SER A 422 0.64 6.72 9.76
CA SER A 422 0.25 5.35 10.14
C SER A 422 1.24 4.29 9.66
N VAL A 423 1.26 3.15 10.36
CA VAL A 423 1.94 1.92 9.90
C VAL A 423 1.15 1.29 8.76
N GLN A 424 1.81 1.06 7.63
CA GLN A 424 1.20 0.53 6.40
C GLN A 424 1.43 -0.97 6.24
N SER A 425 2.58 -1.48 6.70
CA SER A 425 2.94 -2.90 6.57
C SER A 425 4.03 -3.29 7.55
N TYR A 426 4.15 -4.58 7.84
CA TYR A 426 5.34 -5.15 8.45
C TYR A 426 5.62 -6.54 7.86
N GLN A 427 6.89 -6.90 7.83
CA GLN A 427 7.34 -8.21 7.38
C GLN A 427 8.67 -8.57 8.03
N LEU A 428 8.98 -9.86 8.07
CA LEU A 428 10.31 -10.30 8.46
C LEU A 428 11.31 -9.97 7.34
N SER A 429 12.51 -9.57 7.75
CA SER A 429 13.68 -9.40 6.89
C SER A 429 14.04 -10.71 6.18
N ARG A 430 14.75 -10.65 5.04
CA ARG A 430 15.16 -11.85 4.27
C ARG A 430 16.01 -12.82 5.10
N ASP A 431 16.84 -12.28 6.00
CA ASP A 431 17.69 -13.02 6.95
C ASP A 431 16.92 -13.58 8.15
N ARG A 432 15.63 -13.23 8.28
CA ARG A 432 14.74 -13.56 9.41
C ARG A 432 15.19 -13.04 10.78
N GLN A 433 16.17 -12.13 10.83
CA GLN A 433 16.73 -11.60 12.08
C GLN A 433 16.05 -10.31 12.55
N ARG A 434 15.40 -9.58 11.64
CA ARG A 434 14.80 -8.28 11.93
C ARG A 434 13.39 -8.16 11.36
N VAL A 435 12.60 -7.29 11.96
CA VAL A 435 11.31 -6.86 11.46
C VAL A 435 11.50 -5.57 10.67
N VAL A 436 10.88 -5.52 9.49
CA VAL A 436 10.86 -4.37 8.58
C VAL A 436 9.44 -3.82 8.58
N VAL A 437 9.29 -2.58 9.04
CA VAL A 437 8.00 -1.90 9.18
C VAL A 437 7.92 -0.77 8.16
N GLY A 438 6.95 -0.83 7.25
CA GLY A 438 6.66 0.24 6.31
C GLY A 438 5.70 1.25 6.94
N VAL A 439 6.10 2.52 6.98
CA VAL A 439 5.31 3.60 7.57
C VAL A 439 5.07 4.72 6.56
N HIS A 440 3.95 5.41 6.71
CA HIS A 440 3.57 6.56 5.91
C HIS A 440 3.30 7.76 6.82
N ILE A 441 3.92 8.88 6.48
CA ILE A 441 3.70 10.20 7.07
C ILE A 441 2.90 11.02 6.06
N GLU A 442 1.86 11.71 6.53
CA GLU A 442 0.98 12.49 5.66
C GLU A 442 1.75 13.66 5.00
N PRO A 443 1.33 14.10 3.80
CA PRO A 443 2.04 15.14 3.03
C PRO A 443 2.34 16.42 3.81
N GLU A 444 1.38 16.87 4.62
CA GLU A 444 1.51 18.09 5.43
C GLU A 444 2.57 17.97 6.53
N TYR A 445 2.87 16.76 7.01
CA TYR A 445 3.85 16.47 8.07
C TYR A 445 5.18 15.93 7.56
N ALA A 446 5.33 15.70 6.25
CA ALA A 446 6.55 15.12 5.67
C ALA A 446 7.82 15.91 6.03
N HIS A 447 7.70 17.23 6.21
CA HIS A 447 8.80 18.13 6.57
C HIS A 447 9.34 17.93 8.00
N LEU A 448 8.59 17.22 8.87
CA LEU A 448 9.01 16.94 10.24
C LEU A 448 10.10 15.87 10.32
N VAL A 449 10.29 15.09 9.26
CA VAL A 449 11.28 14.01 9.21
C VAL A 449 12.51 14.42 8.40
N ASN A 450 13.68 14.28 9.00
CA ASN A 450 14.95 14.49 8.35
C ASN A 450 15.98 13.43 8.76
N THR A 451 17.23 13.59 8.35
CA THR A 451 18.29 12.60 8.63
C THR A 451 18.69 12.44 10.10
N SER A 452 18.35 13.41 10.95
CA SER A 452 18.57 13.37 12.40
C SER A 452 17.41 12.72 13.18
N THR A 453 16.31 12.38 12.50
CA THR A 453 15.12 11.81 13.13
C THR A 453 15.41 10.45 13.77
N ARG A 454 14.80 10.21 14.93
CA ARG A 454 14.85 8.95 15.68
C ARG A 454 13.44 8.48 15.96
N PHE A 455 13.16 7.20 15.70
CA PHE A 455 11.85 6.58 15.91
C PHE A 455 11.93 5.59 17.07
N TRP A 456 10.96 5.58 17.96
CA TRP A 456 10.87 4.58 19.01
C TRP A 456 9.46 4.03 19.15
N ASN A 457 9.38 2.83 19.70
CA ASN A 457 8.12 2.22 20.10
C ASN A 457 7.58 2.98 21.32
N SER A 458 6.40 3.60 21.18
CA SER A 458 5.70 4.30 22.27
C SER A 458 4.57 3.46 22.87
N SER A 459 4.64 2.14 22.68
CA SER A 459 3.68 1.19 23.22
C SER A 459 4.13 0.64 24.57
N GLY A 460 3.18 0.51 25.51
CA GLY A 460 3.39 -0.15 26.79
C GLY A 460 3.47 0.79 27.99
N ILE A 461 3.44 0.21 29.19
CA ILE A 461 3.50 0.95 30.46
C ILE A 461 4.93 0.89 30.99
N THR A 462 5.58 2.03 31.14
CA THR A 462 6.88 2.11 31.82
C THR A 462 6.66 2.37 33.30
N LEU A 463 6.82 1.33 34.12
CA LEU A 463 6.80 1.44 35.58
C LEU A 463 8.24 1.62 36.08
N THR A 464 8.54 2.78 36.66
CA THR A 464 9.81 3.01 37.35
C THR A 464 9.57 3.06 38.85
N GLY A 465 10.12 2.10 39.59
CA GLY A 465 10.08 2.06 41.05
C GLY A 465 11.43 2.41 41.65
N ASN A 466 11.46 3.34 42.61
CA ASN A 466 12.59 3.55 43.50
C ASN A 466 12.12 3.44 44.96
N LEU A 467 13.06 3.48 45.91
CA LEU A 467 12.76 3.37 47.34
C LEU A 467 11.95 4.56 47.89
N SER A 468 11.85 5.64 47.11
CA SER A 468 11.10 6.86 47.44
C SER A 468 9.69 6.86 46.86
N GLY A 469 9.32 5.89 46.02
CA GLY A 469 8.00 5.74 45.45
C GLY A 469 7.98 5.06 44.08
N VAL A 470 6.76 4.79 43.60
CA VAL A 470 6.50 4.28 42.24
C VAL A 470 6.09 5.45 41.36
N GLN A 471 6.87 5.72 40.32
CA GLN A 471 6.50 6.68 39.28
C GLN A 471 5.99 5.90 38.07
N VAL A 472 4.72 6.10 37.74
CA VAL A 472 4.08 5.54 36.55
C VAL A 472 4.07 6.62 35.48
N LYS A 473 4.83 6.42 34.39
CA LYS A 473 4.66 7.20 33.17
C LYS A 473 3.69 6.43 32.28
N SER A 474 2.48 6.96 32.11
CA SER A 474 1.52 6.44 31.15
C SER A 474 1.50 7.36 29.93
N GLU A 475 1.71 6.80 28.75
CA GLU A 475 1.27 7.43 27.51
C GLU A 475 -0.27 7.50 27.46
N SER A 476 -0.84 8.07 26.40
CA SER A 476 -2.29 8.13 26.26
C SER A 476 -2.92 6.73 26.35
N LEU A 477 -4.08 6.59 26.98
CA LEU A 477 -4.74 5.28 27.16
C LEU A 477 -4.93 4.54 25.82
N GLN A 478 -5.09 5.30 24.72
CA GLN A 478 -5.17 4.77 23.36
C GLN A 478 -3.83 4.16 22.90
N THR A 479 -2.68 4.80 23.14
CA THR A 479 -1.36 4.28 22.74
C THR A 479 -0.94 3.05 23.56
N LEU A 480 -1.40 2.93 24.80
CA LEU A 480 -1.20 1.72 25.61
C LEU A 480 -1.89 0.48 25.03
N ILE A 481 -3.01 0.67 24.34
CA ILE A 481 -3.86 -0.41 23.83
C ILE A 481 -3.54 -0.72 22.36
N THR A 482 -3.41 0.33 21.53
CA THR A 482 -3.15 0.26 20.08
C THR A 482 -1.69 -0.01 19.75
N GLY A 483 -0.80 0.38 20.66
CA GLY A 483 0.59 0.64 20.33
C GLY A 483 0.77 1.87 19.44
N GLY A 484 2.00 2.32 19.29
CA GLY A 484 2.34 3.51 18.50
C GLY A 484 3.83 3.59 18.22
N ILE A 485 4.17 4.38 17.21
CA ILE A 485 5.56 4.74 16.92
C ILE A 485 5.67 6.25 17.09
N SER A 486 6.48 6.69 18.03
CA SER A 486 6.80 8.11 18.22
C SER A 486 8.13 8.44 17.55
N PHE A 487 8.29 9.70 17.14
CA PHE A 487 9.58 10.20 16.69
C PHE A 487 9.83 11.64 17.12
N ASP A 488 11.11 12.02 17.08
CA ASP A 488 11.56 13.40 17.20
C ASP A 488 12.77 13.64 16.29
N THR A 489 12.99 14.91 15.96
CA THR A 489 14.01 15.39 15.03
C THR A 489 15.04 16.20 15.80
N LEU A 490 16.20 15.57 16.04
CA LEU A 490 17.23 16.09 16.96
C LEU A 490 17.93 17.35 16.44
N ASP A 491 18.08 17.47 15.13
CA ASP A 491 18.63 18.63 14.45
C ASP A 491 17.68 19.08 13.33
N PRO A 492 16.88 20.14 13.55
CA PRO A 492 15.96 20.66 12.54
C PRO A 492 16.64 21.10 11.23
N LYS A 493 17.96 21.37 11.24
CA LYS A 493 18.72 21.82 10.06
C LYS A 493 19.32 20.66 9.26
N ALA A 494 19.20 19.42 9.74
CA ALA A 494 19.73 18.27 9.03
C ALA A 494 19.01 18.04 7.69
N PRO A 495 19.69 17.45 6.67
CA PRO A 495 19.09 17.21 5.35
C PRO A 495 17.76 16.48 5.41
N THR A 496 16.78 16.92 4.61
CA THR A 496 15.46 16.28 4.47
C THR A 496 15.55 14.95 3.74
N VAL A 497 14.60 14.05 4.02
CA VAL A 497 14.55 12.72 3.40
C VAL A 497 13.69 12.79 2.14
N THR A 498 14.30 12.57 0.96
CA THR A 498 13.62 12.63 -0.35
C THR A 498 13.43 11.27 -1.02
N LYS A 499 13.95 10.18 -0.43
CA LYS A 499 13.81 8.79 -0.90
C LYS A 499 13.47 7.89 0.28
N VAL A 500 12.94 6.70 -0.01
CA VAL A 500 12.67 5.64 1.00
C VAL A 500 13.97 5.30 1.74
N ARG A 501 14.18 5.94 2.90
CA ARG A 501 15.35 5.75 3.75
C ARG A 501 14.99 4.83 4.89
N ARG A 502 15.95 3.99 5.28
CA ARG A 502 15.81 3.07 6.41
C ARG A 502 16.18 3.79 7.71
N PHE A 503 15.32 3.70 8.70
CA PHE A 503 15.57 4.17 10.06
C PHE A 503 15.53 3.00 11.04
N THR A 504 16.22 3.14 12.17
CA THR A 504 16.07 2.22 13.29
C THR A 504 14.83 2.61 14.09
N LEU A 505 14.01 1.62 14.43
CA LEU A 505 12.94 1.74 15.41
C LEU A 505 13.48 1.22 16.75
N PHE A 506 13.74 2.15 17.67
CA PHE A 506 14.24 1.84 19.00
C PHE A 506 13.13 1.30 19.92
N ASP A 507 13.52 0.56 20.94
CA ASP A 507 12.58 -0.05 21.90
C ASP A 507 11.89 0.98 22.82
N SER A 508 12.53 2.12 23.11
CA SER A 508 11.97 3.19 23.94
C SER A 508 12.52 4.57 23.57
N GLU A 509 11.88 5.62 24.11
CA GLU A 509 12.36 7.00 23.95
C GLU A 509 13.77 7.16 24.52
N GLU A 510 14.04 6.61 25.69
CA GLU A 510 15.36 6.67 26.33
C GLU A 510 16.44 6.06 25.43
N ALA A 511 16.15 4.93 24.76
CA ALA A 511 17.08 4.29 23.84
C ALA A 511 17.29 5.13 22.56
N ALA A 512 16.23 5.73 22.02
CA ALA A 512 16.30 6.61 20.84
C ALA A 512 17.05 7.92 21.11
N MET A 513 16.90 8.45 22.32
CA MET A 513 17.46 9.72 22.79
C MET A 513 18.81 9.56 23.47
N ALA A 514 19.29 8.33 23.66
CA ALA A 514 20.56 8.04 24.30
C ALA A 514 21.71 8.72 23.55
N ARG A 515 22.14 9.88 24.06
CA ARG A 515 23.30 10.64 23.58
C ARG A 515 24.51 10.27 24.43
N GLY A 516 25.66 10.07 23.78
CA GLY A 516 26.87 9.73 24.52
C GLY A 516 27.94 9.03 23.70
N VAL A 517 29.07 8.79 24.36
CA VAL A 517 30.15 7.96 23.84
C VAL A 517 30.04 6.57 24.44
N GLU A 518 30.07 5.56 23.57
CA GLU A 518 30.15 4.16 23.98
C GLU A 518 31.58 3.83 24.41
N ILE A 519 31.71 3.15 25.55
CA ILE A 519 32.96 2.59 26.05
C ILE A 519 32.75 1.12 26.41
N GLN A 520 33.84 0.38 26.42
CA GLN A 520 33.91 -1.02 26.82
C GLN A 520 34.75 -1.12 28.10
N LEU A 521 34.20 -1.78 29.12
CA LEU A 521 34.84 -2.02 30.40
C LEU A 521 35.05 -3.53 30.55
N SER A 522 36.29 -3.95 30.72
CA SER A 522 36.64 -5.35 30.99
C SER A 522 36.89 -5.56 32.48
N ILE A 523 36.28 -6.59 33.05
CA ILE A 523 36.36 -6.96 34.46
C ILE A 523 36.47 -8.48 34.61
N ASP A 524 37.18 -8.94 35.64
CA ASP A 524 37.35 -10.38 35.88
C ASP A 524 36.05 -11.05 36.35
N ASN A 525 35.24 -10.35 37.16
CA ASN A 525 33.96 -10.82 37.68
C ASN A 525 32.93 -9.67 37.75
N ALA A 526 31.74 -9.91 37.20
CA ALA A 526 30.64 -8.97 37.16
C ALA A 526 29.59 -9.15 38.28
N ASP A 527 29.94 -9.81 39.40
CA ASP A 527 29.04 -10.02 40.54
C ASP A 527 28.36 -8.72 40.98
N GLY A 528 27.03 -8.72 40.86
CA GLY A 528 26.12 -7.61 41.18
C GLY A 528 26.00 -6.53 40.10
N LEU A 529 26.78 -6.59 39.01
CA LEU A 529 26.69 -5.70 37.86
C LEU A 529 25.70 -6.25 36.83
N ARG A 530 24.88 -5.35 36.29
CA ARG A 530 23.83 -5.66 35.31
C ARG A 530 23.61 -4.51 34.34
N GLU A 531 22.84 -4.74 33.28
CA GLU A 531 22.31 -3.66 32.45
C GLU A 531 21.61 -2.60 33.34
N GLY A 532 21.89 -1.33 33.07
CA GLY A 532 21.43 -0.18 33.85
C GLY A 532 22.31 0.20 35.04
N THR A 533 23.36 -0.56 35.37
CA THR A 533 24.30 -0.21 36.46
C THR A 533 24.93 1.17 36.20
N PRO A 534 24.88 2.11 37.15
CA PRO A 534 25.35 3.47 36.92
C PRO A 534 26.88 3.56 36.96
N ILE A 535 27.43 4.42 36.11
CA ILE A 535 28.80 4.90 36.15
C ILE A 535 28.77 6.29 36.78
N ARG A 536 29.50 6.47 37.87
CA ARG A 536 29.52 7.69 38.67
C ARG A 536 30.86 8.40 38.65
N PHE A 537 30.82 9.71 38.80
CA PHE A 537 31.98 10.53 39.12
C PHE A 537 31.59 11.56 40.16
N LYS A 538 32.26 11.52 41.32
CA LYS A 538 31.97 12.42 42.47
C LYS A 538 30.49 12.39 42.88
N GLY A 539 29.88 11.21 42.82
CA GLY A 539 28.47 11.01 43.19
C GLY A 539 27.45 11.39 42.11
N LEU A 540 27.85 11.90 40.94
CA LEU A 540 26.95 12.12 39.81
C LEU A 540 26.95 10.94 38.84
N ASP A 541 25.78 10.51 38.38
CA ASP A 541 25.63 9.52 37.31
C ASP A 541 26.08 10.14 35.97
N ILE A 542 27.21 9.69 35.45
CA ILE A 542 27.81 10.15 34.19
C ILE A 542 27.65 9.15 33.05
N GLY A 543 27.14 7.95 33.31
CA GLY A 543 26.85 6.94 32.31
C GLY A 543 26.18 5.71 32.91
N LYS A 544 25.88 4.71 32.07
CA LYS A 544 25.26 3.44 32.48
C LYS A 544 25.78 2.28 31.64
N ILE A 545 25.77 1.09 32.23
CA ILE A 545 26.03 -0.18 31.52
C ILE A 545 24.83 -0.51 30.62
N GLU A 546 25.07 -0.78 29.34
CA GLU A 546 24.07 -1.16 28.33
C GLU A 546 24.02 -2.68 28.12
N SER A 547 25.15 -3.37 28.21
CA SER A 547 25.18 -4.83 28.17
C SER A 547 26.32 -5.40 29.02
N VAL A 548 26.13 -6.64 29.47
CA VAL A 548 27.10 -7.44 30.22
C VAL A 548 27.21 -8.78 29.52
N GLU A 549 28.36 -9.06 28.91
CA GLU A 549 28.61 -10.24 28.08
C GLU A 549 29.88 -10.94 28.57
N LEU A 550 29.89 -12.28 28.56
CA LEU A 550 31.11 -13.02 28.84
C LEU A 550 32.12 -12.81 27.68
N ASN A 551 33.41 -12.66 27.98
CA ASN A 551 34.41 -12.65 26.92
C ASN A 551 34.35 -13.99 26.16
N PRO A 552 34.58 -14.01 24.83
CA PRO A 552 34.54 -15.25 24.04
C PRO A 552 35.52 -16.33 24.52
N ASP A 553 36.59 -15.93 25.21
CA ASP A 553 37.62 -16.80 25.78
C ASP A 553 37.35 -17.21 27.24
N LEU A 554 36.20 -16.82 27.81
CA LEU A 554 35.80 -17.09 29.20
C LEU A 554 36.76 -16.50 30.26
N SER A 555 37.69 -15.62 29.88
CA SER A 555 38.69 -15.02 30.80
C SER A 555 38.11 -13.98 31.76
N GLY A 556 36.93 -13.45 31.46
CA GLY A 556 36.27 -12.39 32.20
C GLY A 556 34.99 -11.92 31.53
N VAL A 557 34.56 -10.71 31.87
CA VAL A 557 33.30 -10.10 31.42
C VAL A 557 33.59 -8.79 30.70
N LEU A 558 33.00 -8.64 29.52
CA LEU A 558 32.95 -7.39 28.76
C LEU A 558 31.64 -6.67 29.03
N MET A 559 31.72 -5.45 29.54
CA MET A 559 30.57 -4.58 29.73
C MET A 559 30.62 -3.47 28.69
N LYS A 560 29.55 -3.31 27.92
CA LYS A 560 29.35 -2.12 27.07
C LYS A 560 28.63 -1.07 27.89
N ALA A 561 29.11 0.16 27.86
CA ALA A 561 28.53 1.25 28.62
C ALA A 561 28.45 2.52 27.78
N ARG A 562 27.44 3.34 28.05
CA ARG A 562 27.29 4.65 27.41
C ARG A 562 27.49 5.77 28.42
N LEU A 563 28.45 6.63 28.14
CA LEU A 563 28.73 7.83 28.90
C LEU A 563 27.95 9.00 28.32
N THR A 564 27.28 9.77 29.18
CA THR A 564 26.59 11.00 28.82
C THR A 564 27.55 12.03 28.19
N SER A 565 27.02 13.11 27.60
CA SER A 565 27.85 14.21 27.08
C SER A 565 28.79 14.82 28.15
N ALA A 566 28.38 14.83 29.42
CA ALA A 566 29.25 15.23 30.53
C ALA A 566 30.36 14.20 30.80
N GLY A 567 30.03 12.91 30.65
CA GLY A 567 30.95 11.79 30.78
C GLY A 567 31.96 11.62 29.64
N GLU A 568 31.77 12.25 28.46
CA GLU A 568 32.75 12.18 27.36
C GLU A 568 34.16 12.64 27.76
N ARG A 569 34.25 13.56 28.72
CA ARG A 569 35.53 14.03 29.27
C ARG A 569 36.28 12.94 30.05
N VAL A 570 35.57 11.90 30.47
CA VAL A 570 36.06 10.75 31.24
C VAL A 570 36.52 9.62 30.32
N ALA A 571 36.03 9.54 29.07
CA ALA A 571 36.44 8.57 28.05
C ALA A 571 37.82 8.88 27.44
N ARG A 572 38.85 8.97 28.28
CA ARG A 572 40.21 9.35 27.90
C ARG A 572 41.24 8.44 28.55
N SER A 573 42.39 8.33 27.90
CA SER A 573 43.53 7.61 28.45
C SER A 573 43.94 8.18 29.82
N GLY A 574 44.24 7.27 30.75
CA GLY A 574 44.55 7.56 32.16
C GLY A 574 43.34 7.58 33.11
N THR A 575 42.10 7.51 32.59
CA THR A 575 40.93 7.31 33.44
C THR A 575 40.93 5.91 34.04
N ARG A 576 40.62 5.82 35.34
CA ARG A 576 40.50 4.58 36.08
C ARG A 576 39.04 4.32 36.45
N PHE A 577 38.59 3.09 36.34
CA PHE A 577 37.25 2.65 36.72
C PHE A 577 37.37 1.53 37.74
N TRP A 578 36.50 1.49 38.75
CA TRP A 578 36.41 0.37 39.69
C TRP A 578 34.98 0.20 40.19
N VAL A 579 34.66 -0.98 40.67
CA VAL A 579 33.34 -1.27 41.24
C VAL A 579 33.31 -0.88 42.71
N VAL A 580 32.30 -0.11 43.09
CA VAL A 580 32.02 0.21 44.49
C VAL A 580 30.97 -0.75 45.02
N ARG A 581 31.33 -1.52 46.05
CA ARG A 581 30.51 -2.54 46.72
C ARG A 581 30.28 -2.17 48.19
N PRO A 582 29.24 -2.72 48.83
CA PRO A 582 29.01 -2.48 50.25
C PRO A 582 30.11 -3.18 51.06
N ALA A 583 30.75 -2.45 51.96
CA ALA A 583 31.71 -3.01 52.90
C ALA A 583 31.07 -3.05 54.29
N LEU A 584 30.73 -4.24 54.75
CA LEU A 584 30.18 -4.51 56.08
C LEU A 584 31.21 -5.28 56.91
N GLY A 585 31.76 -4.66 57.94
CA GLY A 585 32.64 -5.31 58.90
C GLY A 585 32.54 -4.67 60.29
N LEU A 586 32.96 -5.39 61.32
CA LEU A 586 32.96 -4.92 62.72
C LEU A 586 33.76 -3.62 62.94
N LEU A 587 34.70 -3.31 62.02
CA LEU A 587 35.61 -2.16 62.09
C LEU A 587 35.42 -1.14 60.97
N ARG A 588 34.68 -1.47 59.90
CA ARG A 588 34.56 -0.62 58.71
C ARG A 588 33.20 -0.80 58.05
N THR A 589 32.44 0.27 58.02
CA THR A 589 31.13 0.36 57.37
C THR A 589 31.19 1.46 56.31
N GLU A 590 31.47 1.06 55.06
CA GLU A 590 31.60 1.98 53.93
C GLU A 590 30.63 1.60 52.81
N ASN A 591 30.21 2.60 52.02
CA ASN A 591 29.34 2.41 50.86
C ASN A 591 27.99 1.74 51.17
N LEU A 592 27.45 1.91 52.38
CA LEU A 592 26.19 1.28 52.80
C LEU A 592 25.00 1.55 51.87
N GLY A 593 24.98 2.68 51.17
CA GLY A 593 23.95 2.98 50.16
C GLY A 593 23.88 1.96 49.02
N THR A 594 24.97 1.22 48.75
CA THR A 594 25.01 0.15 47.75
C THR A 594 24.31 -1.13 48.19
N LEU A 595 23.99 -1.29 49.48
CA LEU A 595 23.15 -2.40 49.97
C LEU A 595 21.74 -2.35 49.37
N VAL A 596 21.25 -1.14 49.09
CA VAL A 596 19.89 -0.95 48.58
C VAL A 596 19.88 -0.55 47.10
N SER A 597 20.82 0.31 46.68
CA SER A 597 20.92 0.73 45.27
C SER A 597 21.63 -0.29 44.37
N GLY A 598 22.30 -1.29 44.95
CA GLY A 598 23.23 -2.18 44.25
C GLY A 598 24.63 -1.56 44.09
N PRO A 599 25.61 -2.34 43.61
CA PRO A 599 26.93 -1.81 43.29
C PRO A 599 26.86 -0.85 42.10
N TYR A 600 27.86 0.03 42.00
CA TYR A 600 28.02 0.95 40.87
C TYR A 600 29.48 1.03 40.46
N ILE A 601 29.76 1.62 39.30
CA ILE A 601 31.13 1.84 38.81
C ILE A 601 31.51 3.28 39.10
N GLU A 602 32.60 3.52 39.81
CA GLU A 602 33.15 4.88 39.98
C GLU A 602 34.25 5.10 38.94
N ALA A 603 34.26 6.28 38.35
CA ALA A 603 35.26 6.71 37.38
C ALA A 603 36.14 7.80 37.98
N LEU A 604 37.45 7.72 37.77
CA LEU A 604 38.41 8.75 38.16
C LEU A 604 39.22 9.19 36.94
N PRO A 605 38.91 10.36 36.36
CA PRO A 605 39.71 10.94 35.29
C PRO A 605 41.15 11.22 35.74
N SER A 606 42.09 11.13 34.80
CA SER A 606 43.46 11.62 35.03
C SER A 606 43.48 13.13 35.24
N SER A 607 44.42 13.62 36.06
CA SER A 607 44.70 15.06 36.22
C SER A 607 45.25 15.70 34.94
N THR A 608 45.87 14.89 34.08
CA THR A 608 46.30 15.24 32.72
C THR A 608 45.52 14.37 31.73
N PRO A 609 44.45 14.90 31.11
CA PRO A 609 43.60 14.10 30.23
C PRO A 609 44.38 13.65 28.98
N GLY A 610 44.45 12.34 28.73
CA GLY A 610 45.05 11.79 27.50
C GLY A 610 44.12 11.87 26.28
N GLU A 611 44.49 11.14 25.22
CA GLU A 611 43.65 10.96 24.03
C GLU A 611 42.34 10.25 24.34
N ARG A 612 41.35 10.36 23.44
CA ARG A 612 40.07 9.65 23.58
C ARG A 612 40.32 8.15 23.57
N GLN A 613 39.73 7.43 24.53
CA GLN A 613 39.86 5.99 24.68
C GLN A 613 38.48 5.39 24.91
N ALA A 614 38.20 4.28 24.22
CA ALA A 614 36.90 3.60 24.26
C ALA A 614 36.95 2.24 24.96
N ARG A 615 38.13 1.72 25.34
CA ARG A 615 38.27 0.42 26.00
C ARG A 615 39.08 0.60 27.28
N PHE A 616 38.58 0.08 28.40
CA PHE A 616 39.24 0.20 29.71
C PHE A 616 39.20 -1.13 30.47
N GLN A 617 40.26 -1.39 31.23
CA GLN A 617 40.25 -2.45 32.24
C GLN A 617 39.84 -1.82 33.57
N THR A 618 38.86 -2.44 34.25
CA THR A 618 38.46 -2.00 35.60
C THR A 618 39.46 -2.48 36.64
N LEU A 619 39.66 -1.69 37.69
CA LEU A 619 40.46 -2.06 38.86
C LEU A 619 39.61 -2.90 39.84
N ALA A 620 40.26 -3.84 40.52
CA ALA A 620 39.63 -4.67 41.53
C ALA A 620 39.19 -3.88 42.78
N GLU A 621 39.98 -2.88 43.17
CA GLU A 621 39.75 -2.03 44.35
C GLU A 621 39.89 -0.54 44.01
N ALA A 622 39.33 0.31 44.87
CA ALA A 622 39.46 1.76 44.74
C ALA A 622 40.94 2.17 44.77
N PRO A 623 41.41 3.00 43.82
CA PRO A 623 42.78 3.48 43.84
C PRO A 623 43.01 4.28 45.12
N ASN A 624 44.15 4.07 45.80
CA ASN A 624 44.44 4.79 47.03
C ASN A 624 44.56 6.30 46.77
N LEU A 625 43.52 7.06 47.17
CA LEU A 625 43.43 8.51 46.96
C LEU A 625 44.17 9.31 48.05
N LEU A 626 44.57 8.67 49.15
CA LEU A 626 45.33 9.30 50.25
C LEU A 626 46.64 9.92 49.74
N GLY A 627 47.18 9.39 48.65
CA GLY A 627 48.32 9.93 47.91
C GLY A 627 48.08 11.25 47.17
N ARG A 628 46.96 11.96 47.36
CA ARG A 628 46.68 13.28 46.76
C ARG A 628 46.28 14.37 47.76
N GLU A 629 46.23 14.06 49.04
CA GLU A 629 45.85 15.04 50.06
C GLU A 629 46.96 16.07 50.30
N ASN A 630 46.56 17.34 50.48
CA ASN A 630 47.48 18.43 50.80
C ASN A 630 47.98 18.29 52.24
N GLY A 631 49.30 18.35 52.46
CA GLY A 631 49.92 18.21 53.78
C GLY A 631 51.41 17.92 53.70
N LEU A 632 52.09 17.83 54.86
CA LEU A 632 53.50 17.41 54.93
C LEU A 632 53.57 15.89 54.97
N ARG A 633 54.16 15.29 53.94
CA ARG A 633 54.43 13.85 53.91
C ARG A 633 55.76 13.51 54.56
N LEU A 634 55.75 12.49 55.39
CA LEU A 634 56.93 11.98 56.06
C LEU A 634 56.94 10.45 55.96
N THR A 635 58.12 9.85 56.08
CA THR A 635 58.27 8.40 56.13
C THR A 635 58.72 8.01 57.52
N LEU A 636 58.10 7.02 58.12
CA LEU A 636 58.59 6.43 59.37
C LEU A 636 59.18 5.06 59.09
N SER A 637 60.36 4.79 59.64
CA SER A 637 61.07 3.52 59.50
C SER A 637 60.94 2.73 60.78
N ALA A 638 60.46 1.48 60.67
CA ALA A 638 60.32 0.56 61.79
C ALA A 638 60.81 -0.84 61.40
N PRO A 639 61.29 -1.68 62.32
CA PRO A 639 61.70 -3.06 62.01
C PRO A 639 60.53 -3.95 61.58
N ARG A 640 59.29 -3.62 61.99
CA ARG A 640 58.06 -4.36 61.67
C ARG A 640 56.85 -3.42 61.68
N LYS A 641 55.77 -3.79 60.99
CA LYS A 641 54.55 -2.95 60.87
C LYS A 641 53.75 -2.83 62.18
N GLY A 642 53.86 -3.80 63.09
CA GLY A 642 53.03 -3.88 64.29
C GLY A 642 51.52 -3.88 63.99
N SER A 643 50.77 -3.13 64.79
CA SER A 643 49.33 -2.86 64.67
C SER A 643 48.99 -1.80 63.62
N ILE A 644 49.99 -1.14 63.03
CA ILE A 644 49.81 0.02 62.16
C ILE A 644 49.27 -0.43 60.79
N LYS A 645 48.29 0.33 60.31
CA LYS A 645 47.55 0.16 59.06
C LYS A 645 47.30 1.54 58.43
N PRO A 646 47.13 1.63 57.09
CA PRO A 646 46.67 2.83 56.44
C PRO A 646 45.36 3.32 57.06
N GLY A 647 45.26 4.62 57.33
CA GLY A 647 44.14 5.25 58.03
C GLY A 647 44.35 5.46 59.53
N ASN A 648 45.30 4.78 60.18
CA ASN A 648 45.59 5.03 61.59
C ASN A 648 45.99 6.48 61.84
N LEU A 649 45.55 7.04 62.97
CA LEU A 649 45.76 8.44 63.30
C LEU A 649 47.22 8.70 63.70
N VAL A 650 47.73 9.85 63.28
CA VAL A 650 48.96 10.44 63.81
C VAL A 650 48.57 11.54 64.78
N THR A 651 48.96 11.42 66.03
CA THR A 651 48.56 12.33 67.10
C THR A 651 49.75 13.12 67.65
N TYR A 652 49.47 14.36 68.06
CA TYR A 652 50.37 15.19 68.84
C TYR A 652 49.63 15.59 70.11
N ARG A 653 50.15 15.20 71.28
CA ARG A 653 49.46 15.39 72.57
C ARG A 653 48.02 14.85 72.55
N GLN A 654 47.83 13.65 72.00
CA GLN A 654 46.54 12.96 71.84
C GLN A 654 45.54 13.68 70.92
N ILE A 655 45.92 14.80 70.28
CA ILE A 655 45.10 15.46 69.26
C ILE A 655 45.47 14.85 67.90
N PRO A 656 44.50 14.37 67.09
CA PRO A 656 44.76 13.94 65.73
C PRO A 656 45.26 15.10 64.87
N VAL A 657 46.45 14.94 64.28
CA VAL A 657 47.10 15.96 63.44
C VAL A 657 47.49 15.43 62.06
N GLY A 658 47.32 14.14 61.84
CA GLY A 658 47.62 13.47 60.58
C GLY A 658 47.13 12.03 60.59
N LYS A 659 47.55 11.28 59.58
CA LYS A 659 47.22 9.86 59.42
C LYS A 659 48.28 9.09 58.64
N VAL A 660 48.28 7.78 58.79
CA VAL A 660 49.05 6.85 57.96
C VAL A 660 48.41 6.75 56.58
N VAL A 661 49.18 6.93 55.51
CA VAL A 661 48.68 6.96 54.12
C VAL A 661 49.05 5.71 53.32
N ASP A 662 50.21 5.12 53.60
CA ASP A 662 50.68 3.89 52.96
C ASP A 662 51.68 3.11 53.83
N LEU A 663 51.93 1.87 53.43
CA LEU A 663 52.92 0.97 54.00
C LEU A 663 53.69 0.34 52.85
N ALA A 664 55.01 0.31 52.96
CA ALA A 664 55.89 -0.36 52.01
C ALA A 664 56.99 -1.13 52.75
N LEU A 665 57.56 -2.14 52.09
CA LEU A 665 58.83 -2.71 52.52
C LEU A 665 59.95 -1.78 52.06
N GLY A 666 61.01 -1.64 52.87
CA GLY A 666 62.26 -1.04 52.41
C GLY A 666 62.82 -1.81 51.21
N GLU A 667 63.69 -1.19 50.42
CA GLU A 667 64.24 -1.80 49.19
C GLU A 667 64.92 -3.16 49.42
N GLN A 668 65.46 -3.38 50.62
CA GLN A 668 66.08 -4.65 51.04
C GLN A 668 65.18 -5.54 51.90
N ALA A 669 63.90 -5.17 52.07
CA ALA A 669 62.92 -5.83 52.93
C ALA A 669 63.34 -6.00 54.42
N ASP A 670 64.33 -5.25 54.89
CA ASP A 670 64.87 -5.27 56.27
C ASP A 670 64.07 -4.41 57.26
N ARG A 671 63.18 -3.56 56.75
CA ARG A 671 62.37 -2.62 57.51
C ARG A 671 61.04 -2.36 56.82
N VAL A 672 60.09 -1.85 57.58
CA VAL A 672 58.81 -1.33 57.10
C VAL A 672 58.90 0.19 57.03
N LEU A 673 58.59 0.73 55.86
CA LEU A 673 58.42 2.15 55.61
C LEU A 673 56.94 2.49 55.73
N ILE A 674 56.62 3.44 56.60
CA ILE A 674 55.26 3.85 56.93
C ILE A 674 55.10 5.30 56.48
N GLY A 675 54.38 5.52 55.39
CA GLY A 675 54.07 6.88 54.94
C GLY A 675 53.02 7.50 55.84
N ILE A 676 53.31 8.69 56.36
CA ILE A 676 52.33 9.52 57.10
C ILE A 676 52.12 10.84 56.39
N LEU A 677 50.93 11.41 56.60
CA LEU A 677 50.57 12.75 56.16
C LEU A 677 50.12 13.59 57.35
N ILE A 678 50.78 14.71 57.56
CA ILE A 678 50.42 15.72 58.56
C ILE A 678 49.58 16.81 57.87
N GLU A 679 48.45 17.18 58.46
CA GLU A 679 47.58 18.21 57.88
C GLU A 679 48.30 19.57 57.79
N PRO A 680 47.98 20.42 56.79
CA PRO A 680 48.67 21.69 56.54
C PRO A 680 48.79 22.60 57.78
N ARG A 681 47.73 22.67 58.60
CA ARG A 681 47.69 23.49 59.83
C ARG A 681 48.61 23.00 60.95
N TYR A 682 49.05 21.74 60.91
CA TYR A 682 49.88 21.10 61.94
C TYR A 682 51.33 20.86 61.49
N VAL A 683 51.66 21.16 60.24
CA VAL A 683 53.02 21.07 59.69
C VAL A 683 54.09 21.69 60.60
N PRO A 684 53.88 22.87 61.23
CA PRO A 684 54.90 23.46 62.10
C PRO A 684 55.29 22.62 63.32
N LEU A 685 54.44 21.67 63.74
CA LEU A 685 54.67 20.80 64.90
C LEU A 685 55.79 19.80 64.67
N VAL A 686 56.00 19.37 63.42
CA VAL A 686 57.03 18.37 63.11
C VAL A 686 58.34 19.05 62.77
N ARG A 687 59.37 18.66 63.54
CA ARG A 687 60.71 19.20 63.46
C ARG A 687 61.70 18.06 63.31
N THR A 688 62.91 18.36 62.89
CA THR A 688 63.98 17.36 62.75
C THR A 688 64.30 16.65 64.08
N GLY A 689 64.04 17.29 65.22
CA GLY A 689 64.15 16.67 66.55
C GLY A 689 62.95 15.82 66.99
N SER A 690 61.84 15.79 66.23
CA SER A 690 60.64 15.05 66.61
C SER A 690 60.90 13.54 66.75
N ARG A 691 60.19 12.91 67.69
CA ARG A 691 60.27 11.47 67.96
C ARG A 691 58.88 10.86 67.83
N PHE A 692 58.77 9.80 67.04
CA PHE A 692 57.52 9.10 66.74
C PHE A 692 57.53 7.74 67.42
N TRP A 693 56.43 7.35 68.06
CA TRP A 693 56.29 6.01 68.63
C TRP A 693 54.93 5.41 68.30
N ASN A 694 54.86 4.09 68.38
CA ASN A 694 53.61 3.36 68.30
C ASN A 694 52.80 3.63 69.58
N ALA A 695 51.65 4.31 69.42
CA ALA A 695 50.73 4.59 70.52
C ALA A 695 49.73 3.44 70.74
N SER A 696 49.87 2.32 70.02
CA SER A 696 49.01 1.15 70.15
C SER A 696 49.65 0.14 71.10
N GLY A 697 49.01 -0.18 72.22
CA GLY A 697 49.37 -1.33 73.05
C GLY A 697 49.21 -1.10 74.55
N PHE A 698 49.25 -2.20 75.31
CA PHE A 698 49.28 -2.20 76.77
C PHE A 698 50.72 -2.05 77.26
N GLY A 699 51.04 -0.94 77.94
CA GLY A 699 52.26 -0.82 78.74
C GLY A 699 51.97 -1.22 80.18
N VAL A 700 52.55 -2.32 80.65
CA VAL A 700 52.49 -2.72 82.06
C VAL A 700 53.89 -2.57 82.65
N ASP A 701 54.11 -1.51 83.43
CA ASP A 701 55.33 -1.34 84.21
C ASP A 701 55.14 -1.97 85.60
N ALA A 702 55.82 -3.10 85.84
CA ALA A 702 55.90 -3.74 87.14
C ALA A 702 57.25 -3.42 87.77
N SER A 703 57.27 -2.61 88.84
CA SER A 703 58.47 -2.33 89.63
C SER A 703 58.26 -2.78 91.08
N LEU A 704 59.19 -3.60 91.59
CA LEU A 704 59.17 -4.19 92.95
C LEU A 704 59.10 -3.15 94.07
N PHE A 705 59.44 -1.88 93.82
CA PHE A 705 59.48 -0.81 94.83
C PHE A 705 58.45 0.31 94.60
N LYS A 706 57.75 0.36 93.45
CA LYS A 706 56.82 1.44 93.08
C LYS A 706 55.36 0.99 92.88
N GLY A 707 55.08 -0.32 92.86
CA GLY A 707 53.73 -0.86 92.62
C GLY A 707 53.38 -0.96 91.13
N LEU A 708 52.17 -1.44 90.82
CA LEU A 708 51.66 -1.60 89.46
C LEU A 708 51.11 -0.25 88.95
N SER A 709 51.75 0.32 87.93
CA SER A 709 51.29 1.54 87.26
C SER A 709 50.60 1.18 85.95
N LEU A 710 49.27 1.37 85.88
CA LEU A 710 48.49 1.24 84.65
C LEU A 710 48.31 2.62 84.03
N ARG A 711 49.05 2.91 82.95
CA ARG A 711 48.78 4.08 82.10
C ARG A 711 47.64 3.71 81.13
N THR A 712 46.42 4.14 81.41
CA THR A 712 45.28 3.91 80.52
C THR A 712 45.14 5.11 79.58
N GLU A 713 45.45 4.92 78.29
CA GLU A 713 44.96 5.82 77.25
C GLU A 713 43.46 5.59 77.00
N SER A 714 42.78 6.51 76.29
CA SER A 714 41.33 6.39 76.07
C SER A 714 40.98 5.08 75.34
N MET A 715 39.80 4.54 75.62
CA MET A 715 39.35 3.27 75.06
C MET A 715 39.27 3.29 73.52
N GLU A 716 39.05 4.46 72.90
CA GLU A 716 39.16 4.64 71.45
C GLU A 716 40.60 4.50 70.92
N ALA A 717 41.61 5.04 71.63
CA ALA A 717 43.02 4.95 71.22
C ALA A 717 43.58 3.51 71.32
N LEU A 718 43.10 2.75 72.31
CA LEU A 718 43.45 1.35 72.55
C LEU A 718 42.94 0.40 71.45
N MET A 719 41.84 0.75 70.77
CA MET A 719 41.18 -0.12 69.79
C MET A 719 41.55 0.18 68.34
N GLU A 720 41.81 1.45 67.98
CA GLU A 720 42.15 1.81 66.60
C GLU A 720 43.64 1.65 66.30
N GLY A 721 44.51 1.84 67.29
CA GLY A 721 45.96 1.94 67.09
C GLY A 721 46.38 3.22 66.36
N GLY A 722 47.60 3.67 66.59
CA GLY A 722 48.05 4.98 66.12
C GLY A 722 49.53 5.25 66.30
N ILE A 723 49.95 6.40 65.80
CA ILE A 723 51.31 6.90 65.94
C ILE A 723 51.24 8.21 66.70
N ALA A 724 51.94 8.33 67.81
CA ALA A 724 52.07 9.59 68.50
C ALA A 724 53.47 10.16 68.27
N PHE A 725 53.60 11.47 68.33
CA PHE A 725 54.90 12.11 68.35
C PHE A 725 54.96 13.30 69.30
N ALA A 726 56.18 13.61 69.72
CA ALA A 726 56.51 14.78 70.51
C ALA A 726 57.73 15.48 69.89
N THR A 727 57.82 16.77 70.16
CA THR A 727 58.89 17.63 69.67
C THR A 727 59.62 18.22 70.87
N PRO A 728 60.97 18.14 70.94
CA PRO A 728 61.71 18.56 72.11
C PRO A 728 61.71 20.08 72.33
N ASN A 729 62.03 20.48 73.56
CA ASN A 729 62.11 21.88 73.98
C ASN A 729 63.36 22.57 73.42
N ASN A 730 63.25 23.89 73.17
CA ASN A 730 64.38 24.79 72.88
C ASN A 730 65.29 24.30 71.75
N ALA A 731 66.62 24.42 71.90
CA ALA A 731 67.61 24.15 70.84
C ALA A 731 67.60 22.72 70.29
N GLN A 732 67.05 21.74 71.04
CA GLN A 732 66.95 20.35 70.60
C GLN A 732 65.83 20.12 69.58
N MET A 733 64.90 21.09 69.43
CA MET A 733 63.79 21.05 68.47
C MET A 733 64.27 20.85 67.02
N GLY A 734 65.33 21.55 66.65
CA GLY A 734 65.86 21.59 65.28
C GLY A 734 64.93 22.28 64.28
N GLU A 735 65.27 22.13 63.00
CA GLU A 735 64.59 22.79 61.87
C GLU A 735 63.22 22.15 61.53
N PRO A 736 62.32 22.86 60.79
CA PRO A 736 61.12 22.28 60.19
C PRO A 736 61.41 20.99 59.42
N ALA A 737 60.57 19.98 59.58
CA ALA A 737 60.68 18.75 58.81
C ALA A 737 60.36 18.99 57.33
N LYS A 738 61.13 18.36 56.44
CA LYS A 738 60.96 18.49 54.98
C LYS A 738 60.08 17.36 54.41
N PRO A 739 59.36 17.59 53.30
CA PRO A 739 58.62 16.53 52.63
C PRO A 739 59.50 15.33 52.28
N GLY A 740 59.02 14.11 52.55
CA GLY A 740 59.73 12.85 52.31
C GLY A 740 60.77 12.49 53.37
N GLN A 741 61.02 13.35 54.37
CA GLN A 741 61.99 13.08 55.41
C GLN A 741 61.64 11.81 56.21
N THR A 742 62.66 11.00 56.50
CA THR A 742 62.51 9.74 57.23
C THR A 742 62.79 9.93 58.72
N PHE A 743 61.91 9.40 59.58
CA PHE A 743 62.10 9.34 61.03
C PHE A 743 62.06 7.89 61.51
N ALA A 744 62.69 7.60 62.65
CA ALA A 744 62.52 6.31 63.31
C ALA A 744 61.15 6.26 64.01
N LEU A 745 60.44 5.14 63.87
CA LEU A 745 59.28 4.81 64.67
C LEU A 745 59.72 3.89 65.82
N PHE A 746 59.59 4.37 67.04
CA PHE A 746 59.90 3.61 68.25
C PHE A 746 58.71 2.76 68.71
N ASP A 747 58.98 1.65 69.40
CA ASP A 747 57.92 0.76 69.91
C ASP A 747 57.12 1.40 71.07
N SER A 748 57.74 2.30 71.85
CA SER A 748 57.11 3.01 72.97
C SER A 748 57.69 4.41 73.15
N ALA A 749 56.98 5.27 73.90
CA ALA A 749 57.49 6.58 74.30
C ALA A 749 58.60 6.43 75.36
N ASN A 750 59.61 7.30 75.30
CA ASN A 750 60.47 7.57 76.45
C ASN A 750 59.76 8.60 77.36
N ASP A 751 59.86 8.42 78.67
CA ASP A 751 59.25 9.32 79.66
C ASP A 751 59.65 10.78 79.45
N GLU A 752 60.90 11.06 79.06
CA GLU A 752 61.36 12.43 78.78
C GLU A 752 60.58 13.10 77.64
N TRP A 753 60.13 12.33 76.64
CA TRP A 753 59.42 12.88 75.48
C TRP A 753 58.03 13.40 75.85
N LEU A 754 57.41 12.78 76.86
CA LEU A 754 56.09 13.13 77.35
C LEU A 754 56.10 14.44 78.16
N GLU A 755 57.25 14.80 78.73
CA GLU A 755 57.45 16.06 79.46
C GLU A 755 57.73 17.27 78.54
N TRP A 756 57.96 17.03 77.24
CA TRP A 756 58.26 18.11 76.31
C TRP A 756 57.06 19.05 76.08
N ALA A 757 57.33 20.35 76.17
CA ALA A 757 56.34 21.42 76.04
C ALA A 757 56.85 22.62 75.22
N PRO A 758 57.23 22.41 73.95
CA PRO A 758 57.74 23.49 73.11
C PRO A 758 56.64 24.48 72.74
N LYS A 759 57.01 25.76 72.64
CA LYS A 759 56.12 26.83 72.14
C LYS A 759 56.23 26.93 70.61
N ILE A 760 55.37 26.20 69.89
CA ILE A 760 55.33 26.19 68.43
C ILE A 760 54.06 26.90 67.93
N PRO A 761 54.17 28.00 67.16
CA PRO A 761 53.01 28.67 66.59
C PRO A 761 52.42 27.86 65.42
N LEU A 762 51.10 27.61 65.45
CA LEU A 762 50.35 26.89 64.40
C LEU A 762 49.82 27.81 63.28
N LYS A 763 49.85 29.13 63.51
CA LYS A 763 49.51 30.14 62.50
C LYS A 763 50.79 30.90 62.16
N GLU A 764 51.10 31.01 60.87
CA GLU A 764 52.00 32.05 60.40
C GLU A 764 51.44 33.39 60.86
N THR A 765 52.11 34.03 61.81
CA THR A 765 51.90 35.44 62.04
C THR A 765 52.51 36.12 60.83
N ALA A 766 51.66 36.53 59.89
CA ALA A 766 52.08 37.42 58.82
C ALA A 766 52.79 38.62 59.48
N ARG A 767 54.12 38.66 59.40
CA ARG A 767 54.85 39.89 59.68
C ARG A 767 54.39 40.90 58.64
N ARG A 768 53.86 42.02 59.15
CA ARG A 768 53.38 43.16 58.36
C ARG A 768 54.41 43.65 57.37
#